data_AF-A0A8C7FCG3-F1
#
_entry.id   AF-A0A8C7FCG3-F1
#
_cell.length_a   1.000
_cell.length_b   1.000
_cell.length_c   1.000
_cell.angle_alpha   90.00
_cell.angle_beta   90.00
_cell.angle_gamma   90.00
#
_symmetry.space_group_name_H-M   'P 1'
#
loop_
_entity.id
_entity.type
_entity.pdbx_description
1 polymer ?
#
loop_
_entity_poly.entity_id
_entity_poly.type
_entity_poly.pdbx_seq_one_letter_code
_entity_poly.pdbx_strand_id
1 'polypeptide(L)'
;MEDFRRTYLRLCKEGGVDPQESVLAQLQETRGAAAGSRLDLRGHSLSVDTCAVLGRVLHKDTLFTELALSDCMLTEEGAKLLLNGLCANTTVKVLDLKGNNLRSTGAEALGKLLVRNKTLCRLVLEWNALGMWEEAFSVFCEGLATNACLTQLDLRNNQINHQGASELCLALKRNSTLQELDVRWNNIGLLGGRSFLEALQQNRTLTHLEMAGNNIPSDTLKALEQAMDHNSDRQSTVRESRSRTQVLSKEIQILKEEKGRQVWSCWEIDFSSMTTSIHVGQLQEALNERKSVVNSLTAKFQMTEAALAMSEQKNHNLGELLSRVKTEKDEQRERQSRERKKEQEDSALREGKLLREINSMSEINVQLKNKLEKMESRCKSQQDQIFELKQELTNSTAELKLRLAQAEERLEMEKKRSKQSLEDMNNLRQKEVDHVNRHLEESERALQDRILKLEGQRIQLEEELSRAKAACVTERAQAEEEQGKVRVQVRLEEQQRVSGLEEKLRGLRQSRDESQSHCSQQKQTIAELQARSGQQSIETDGLRRRIEELQQELSGKDQEKVAEVSRVRVELQEQMGHLQAERTAQGGLKEKIAALEREMKVLASNHREATLDKESEISSLFEKLRLREAEIQRMREDEAQRASFLQNAILTYVQGSPLHYSPKK
;
A
#
# COMPACT_ATOMS: atom_id res chain seq x y z
N MET A 1 -33.35 -45.76 -19.29
CA MET A 1 -33.05 -44.31 -19.17
C MET A 1 -34.10 -43.58 -18.34
N GLU A 2 -35.39 -43.59 -18.72
CA GLU A 2 -36.41 -42.87 -17.94
C GLU A 2 -36.49 -43.32 -16.48
N ASP A 3 -36.38 -44.62 -16.19
CA ASP A 3 -36.47 -45.12 -14.81
C ASP A 3 -35.27 -44.71 -13.94
N PHE A 4 -34.09 -44.54 -14.55
CA PHE A 4 -32.93 -43.92 -13.89
C PHE A 4 -33.22 -42.45 -13.58
N ARG A 5 -33.74 -41.68 -14.55
CA ARG A 5 -34.12 -40.27 -14.35
C ARG A 5 -35.20 -40.11 -13.28
N ARG A 6 -36.23 -40.97 -13.27
CA ARG A 6 -37.29 -41.00 -12.23
C ARG A 6 -36.71 -41.37 -10.86
N THR A 7 -35.79 -42.32 -10.81
CA THR A 7 -35.13 -42.75 -9.56
C THR A 7 -34.18 -41.67 -9.02
N TYR A 8 -33.41 -41.00 -9.87
CA TYR A 8 -32.57 -39.85 -9.54
C TYR A 8 -33.43 -38.68 -9.01
N LEU A 9 -34.45 -38.24 -9.76
CA LEU A 9 -35.36 -37.18 -9.33
C LEU A 9 -36.09 -37.49 -8.01
N ARG A 10 -36.43 -38.76 -7.77
CA ARG A 10 -36.98 -39.20 -6.47
C ARG A 10 -35.94 -39.08 -5.36
N LEU A 11 -34.73 -39.62 -5.54
CA LEU A 11 -33.68 -39.59 -4.52
C LEU A 11 -33.17 -38.17 -4.22
N CYS A 12 -33.17 -37.27 -5.21
CA CYS A 12 -32.98 -35.83 -5.00
C CYS A 12 -34.03 -35.27 -4.05
N LYS A 13 -35.33 -35.52 -4.30
CA LYS A 13 -36.42 -35.09 -3.42
C LYS A 13 -36.38 -35.72 -2.03
N GLU A 14 -36.06 -37.01 -1.93
CA GLU A 14 -35.90 -37.71 -0.64
C GLU A 14 -34.69 -37.20 0.16
N GLY A 15 -33.65 -36.71 -0.50
CA GLY A 15 -32.46 -36.12 0.12
C GLY A 15 -32.54 -34.60 0.38
N GLY A 16 -33.57 -33.91 -0.10
CA GLY A 16 -33.64 -32.43 -0.06
C GLY A 16 -32.63 -31.74 -0.99
N VAL A 17 -32.18 -32.42 -2.05
CA VAL A 17 -31.14 -31.96 -2.98
C VAL A 17 -31.78 -31.48 -4.29
N ASP A 18 -31.45 -30.28 -4.74
CA ASP A 18 -31.85 -29.83 -6.08
C ASP A 18 -31.13 -30.66 -7.18
N PRO A 19 -31.86 -31.26 -8.13
CA PRO A 19 -31.27 -32.14 -9.14
C PRO A 19 -30.44 -31.33 -10.14
N GLN A 20 -29.14 -31.60 -10.23
CA GLN A 20 -28.23 -30.86 -11.12
C GLN A 20 -28.64 -30.97 -12.60
N GLU A 21 -28.72 -29.83 -13.26
CA GLU A 21 -29.17 -29.71 -14.65
C GLU A 21 -28.28 -30.49 -15.63
N SER A 22 -26.97 -30.56 -15.39
CA SER A 22 -26.01 -31.37 -16.18
C SER A 22 -26.43 -32.86 -16.25
N VAL A 23 -26.82 -33.45 -15.11
CA VAL A 23 -27.28 -34.83 -15.04
C VAL A 23 -28.62 -35.00 -15.76
N LEU A 24 -29.52 -34.02 -15.66
CA LEU A 24 -30.82 -34.05 -16.34
C LEU A 24 -30.69 -33.87 -17.86
N ALA A 25 -29.79 -33.01 -18.33
CA ALA A 25 -29.50 -32.75 -19.73
C ALA A 25 -28.96 -34.01 -20.42
N GLN A 26 -27.94 -34.67 -19.85
CA GLN A 26 -27.41 -35.92 -20.38
C GLN A 26 -28.47 -37.03 -20.46
N LEU A 27 -29.40 -37.07 -19.48
CA LEU A 27 -30.55 -37.99 -19.46
C LEU A 27 -31.71 -37.57 -20.40
N GLN A 28 -31.62 -36.43 -21.08
CA GLN A 28 -32.56 -35.98 -22.11
C GLN A 28 -31.98 -36.09 -23.52
N GLU A 29 -30.73 -35.69 -23.71
CA GLU A 29 -30.05 -35.67 -25.02
C GLU A 29 -29.82 -37.08 -25.59
N THR A 30 -29.56 -38.05 -24.71
CA THR A 30 -29.42 -39.48 -25.05
C THR A 30 -30.71 -40.15 -25.58
N ARG A 31 -31.83 -39.44 -25.71
CA ARG A 31 -33.07 -39.96 -26.32
C ARG A 31 -32.98 -40.24 -27.82
N GLY A 32 -32.01 -39.65 -28.54
CA GLY A 32 -31.91 -39.74 -30.01
C GLY A 32 -30.91 -40.77 -30.55
N ALA A 33 -29.99 -41.28 -29.73
CA ALA A 33 -28.87 -42.10 -30.19
C ALA A 33 -29.09 -43.60 -29.93
N ALA A 34 -28.86 -44.43 -30.94
CA ALA A 34 -28.76 -45.88 -30.75
C ALA A 34 -27.43 -46.22 -30.03
N ALA A 35 -27.51 -47.07 -29.00
CA ALA A 35 -26.40 -47.48 -28.12
C ALA A 35 -25.73 -46.33 -27.34
N GLY A 36 -26.08 -46.22 -26.05
CA GLY A 36 -25.57 -45.18 -25.15
C GLY A 36 -25.50 -45.62 -23.68
N SER A 37 -24.90 -46.78 -23.40
CA SER A 37 -24.62 -47.26 -22.03
C SER A 37 -23.51 -46.48 -21.33
N ARG A 38 -23.42 -45.17 -21.56
CA ARG A 38 -22.40 -44.26 -21.06
C ARG A 38 -23.05 -43.05 -20.38
N LEU A 39 -22.80 -42.86 -19.10
CA LEU A 39 -23.11 -41.62 -18.40
C LEU A 39 -21.88 -40.72 -18.49
N ASP A 40 -21.99 -39.64 -19.25
CA ASP A 40 -20.90 -38.68 -19.48
C ASP A 40 -21.27 -37.36 -18.80
N LEU A 41 -20.45 -36.91 -17.86
CA LEU A 41 -20.64 -35.68 -17.08
C LEU A 41 -19.36 -34.82 -17.06
N ARG A 42 -18.38 -35.12 -17.94
CA ARG A 42 -17.04 -34.53 -17.93
C ARG A 42 -17.08 -33.00 -17.90
N GLY A 43 -16.18 -32.40 -17.12
CA GLY A 43 -16.07 -30.94 -16.93
C GLY A 43 -17.20 -30.28 -16.13
N HIS A 44 -18.22 -31.02 -15.68
CA HIS A 44 -19.29 -30.47 -14.85
C HIS A 44 -18.99 -30.67 -13.37
N SER A 45 -18.99 -29.58 -12.59
CA SER A 45 -18.73 -29.62 -11.15
C SER A 45 -19.88 -30.31 -10.40
N LEU A 46 -19.63 -31.49 -9.84
CA LEU A 46 -20.63 -32.27 -9.12
C LEU A 46 -20.61 -31.95 -7.62
N SER A 47 -21.76 -31.62 -7.02
CA SER A 47 -21.84 -31.39 -5.56
C SER A 47 -21.71 -32.69 -4.77
N VAL A 48 -21.29 -32.60 -3.49
CA VAL A 48 -21.22 -33.76 -2.57
C VAL A 48 -22.54 -34.52 -2.54
N ASP A 49 -23.64 -33.79 -2.44
CA ASP A 49 -24.99 -34.35 -2.37
C ASP A 49 -25.41 -34.99 -3.70
N THR A 50 -25.01 -34.41 -4.83
CA THR A 50 -25.23 -35.03 -6.15
C THR A 50 -24.42 -36.31 -6.27
N CYS A 51 -23.18 -36.35 -5.78
CA CYS A 51 -22.36 -37.57 -5.74
C CYS A 51 -22.98 -38.65 -4.83
N ALA A 52 -23.55 -38.26 -3.70
CA ALA A 52 -24.27 -39.16 -2.79
C ALA A 52 -25.54 -39.73 -3.43
N VAL A 53 -26.33 -38.91 -4.14
CA VAL A 53 -27.50 -39.36 -4.89
C VAL A 53 -27.09 -40.26 -6.05
N LEU A 54 -26.11 -39.85 -6.88
CA LEU A 54 -25.59 -40.66 -7.99
C LEU A 54 -25.08 -42.02 -7.51
N GLY A 55 -24.32 -42.07 -6.40
CA GLY A 55 -23.90 -43.33 -5.78
C GLY A 55 -25.08 -44.24 -5.40
N ARG A 56 -26.16 -43.67 -4.84
CA ARG A 56 -27.39 -44.42 -4.51
C ARG A 56 -28.19 -44.89 -5.73
N VAL A 57 -28.20 -44.14 -6.84
CA VAL A 57 -28.84 -44.59 -8.09
C VAL A 57 -28.01 -45.68 -8.76
N LEU A 58 -26.71 -45.42 -8.97
CA LEU A 58 -25.77 -46.33 -9.63
C LEU A 58 -25.61 -47.66 -8.89
N HIS A 59 -25.78 -47.68 -7.57
CA HIS A 59 -25.82 -48.89 -6.73
C HIS A 59 -26.78 -49.98 -7.24
N LYS A 60 -27.88 -49.61 -7.91
CA LYS A 60 -28.84 -50.56 -8.51
C LYS A 60 -29.02 -50.39 -10.02
N ASP A 61 -28.17 -49.59 -10.68
CA ASP A 61 -28.32 -49.35 -12.10
C ASP A 61 -27.91 -50.55 -12.95
N THR A 62 -28.66 -50.79 -14.03
CA THR A 62 -28.45 -51.88 -14.99
C THR A 62 -28.19 -51.39 -16.41
N LEU A 63 -28.05 -50.08 -16.62
CA LEU A 63 -28.07 -49.43 -17.93
C LEU A 63 -26.69 -48.93 -18.36
N PHE A 64 -25.91 -48.39 -17.43
CA PHE A 64 -24.61 -47.78 -17.69
C PHE A 64 -23.46 -48.78 -17.51
N THR A 65 -22.71 -48.99 -18.58
CA THR A 65 -21.46 -49.76 -18.60
C THR A 65 -20.23 -48.85 -18.58
N GLU A 66 -20.37 -47.57 -18.94
CA GLU A 66 -19.32 -46.57 -18.83
C GLU A 66 -19.79 -45.38 -17.99
N LEU A 67 -18.90 -44.85 -17.16
CA LEU A 67 -19.12 -43.67 -16.33
C LEU A 67 -17.92 -42.73 -16.49
N ALA A 68 -18.15 -41.58 -17.13
CA ALA A 68 -17.12 -40.59 -17.45
C ALA A 68 -17.30 -39.30 -16.64
N LEU A 69 -16.39 -39.11 -15.69
CA LEU A 69 -16.40 -38.07 -14.65
C LEU A 69 -15.08 -37.28 -14.64
N SER A 70 -14.40 -37.22 -15.77
CA SER A 70 -13.16 -36.44 -15.94
C SER A 70 -13.39 -34.97 -15.62
N ASP A 71 -12.52 -34.37 -14.81
CA ASP A 71 -12.51 -32.95 -14.46
C ASP A 71 -13.81 -32.45 -13.80
N CYS A 72 -14.52 -33.34 -13.09
CA CYS A 72 -15.77 -33.06 -12.37
C CYS A 72 -15.60 -32.39 -10.99
N MET A 73 -14.36 -32.09 -10.59
CA MET A 73 -14.01 -31.51 -9.28
C MET A 73 -14.62 -32.28 -8.08
N LEU A 74 -14.66 -33.62 -8.17
CA LEU A 74 -15.18 -34.49 -7.11
C LEU A 74 -14.39 -34.28 -5.81
N THR A 75 -15.03 -33.67 -4.81
CA THR A 75 -14.42 -33.54 -3.48
C THR A 75 -14.19 -34.90 -2.84
N GLU A 76 -13.23 -34.96 -1.91
CA GLU A 76 -12.82 -36.18 -1.19
C GLU A 76 -14.01 -37.02 -0.65
N GLU A 77 -14.95 -36.39 0.06
CA GLU A 77 -16.16 -37.07 0.54
C GLU A 77 -17.17 -37.38 -0.58
N GLY A 78 -17.31 -36.51 -1.59
CA GLY A 78 -18.17 -36.76 -2.75
C GLY A 78 -17.75 -37.99 -3.54
N ALA A 79 -16.46 -38.09 -3.87
CA ALA A 79 -15.87 -39.26 -4.52
C ALA A 79 -16.04 -40.53 -3.68
N LYS A 80 -15.73 -40.47 -2.38
CA LYS A 80 -15.90 -41.57 -1.43
C LYS A 80 -17.35 -42.06 -1.37
N LEU A 81 -18.35 -41.18 -1.37
CA LEU A 81 -19.77 -41.55 -1.40
C LEU A 81 -20.18 -42.20 -2.72
N LEU A 82 -19.70 -41.67 -3.86
CA LEU A 82 -19.95 -42.21 -5.19
C LEU A 82 -19.34 -43.61 -5.37
N LEU A 83 -18.06 -43.76 -5.02
CA LEU A 83 -17.31 -45.02 -5.07
C LEU A 83 -17.94 -46.10 -4.17
N ASN A 84 -18.42 -45.73 -2.98
CA ASN A 84 -19.15 -46.65 -2.10
C ASN A 84 -20.46 -47.17 -2.71
N GLY A 85 -21.13 -46.39 -3.58
CA GLY A 85 -22.26 -46.88 -4.37
C GLY A 85 -21.84 -47.93 -5.42
N LEU A 86 -20.75 -47.65 -6.14
CA LEU A 86 -20.18 -48.50 -7.18
C LEU A 86 -19.59 -49.83 -6.65
N CYS A 87 -19.26 -49.92 -5.35
CA CYS A 87 -18.82 -51.14 -4.66
C CYS A 87 -19.76 -52.35 -4.80
N ALA A 88 -21.04 -52.12 -5.11
CA ALA A 88 -22.03 -53.18 -5.34
C ALA A 88 -22.78 -53.06 -6.68
N ASN A 89 -22.37 -52.13 -7.55
CA ASN A 89 -22.82 -52.10 -8.93
C ASN A 89 -22.22 -53.30 -9.71
N THR A 90 -22.99 -53.86 -10.65
CA THR A 90 -22.64 -55.06 -11.42
C THR A 90 -22.69 -54.85 -12.94
N THR A 91 -22.61 -53.59 -13.40
CA THR A 91 -22.81 -53.21 -14.81
C THR A 91 -21.74 -52.27 -15.36
N VAL A 92 -21.20 -51.37 -14.54
CA VAL A 92 -20.10 -50.47 -14.91
C VAL A 92 -18.81 -51.26 -15.13
N LYS A 93 -18.29 -51.16 -16.36
CA LYS A 93 -17.04 -51.77 -16.85
C LYS A 93 -15.93 -50.75 -17.07
N VAL A 94 -16.28 -49.50 -17.36
CA VAL A 94 -15.34 -48.40 -17.57
C VAL A 94 -15.65 -47.27 -16.60
N LEU A 95 -14.66 -46.85 -15.82
CA LEU A 95 -14.76 -45.71 -14.91
C LEU A 95 -13.61 -44.74 -15.22
N ASP A 96 -13.97 -43.51 -15.60
CA ASP A 96 -13.03 -42.42 -15.83
C ASP A 96 -13.25 -41.34 -14.77
N LEU A 97 -12.22 -41.13 -13.95
CA LEU A 97 -12.18 -40.19 -12.84
C LEU A 97 -10.99 -39.23 -13.00
N LYS A 98 -10.52 -38.99 -14.23
CA LYS A 98 -9.38 -38.10 -14.49
C LYS A 98 -9.55 -36.72 -13.83
N GLY A 99 -8.47 -36.14 -13.30
CA GLY A 99 -8.44 -34.73 -12.89
C GLY A 99 -9.28 -34.37 -11.65
N ASN A 100 -9.70 -35.33 -10.85
CA ASN A 100 -10.56 -35.09 -9.68
C ASN A 100 -9.80 -34.83 -8.36
N ASN A 101 -8.46 -34.92 -8.34
CA ASN A 101 -7.64 -34.68 -7.15
C ASN A 101 -8.07 -35.55 -5.93
N LEU A 102 -8.28 -36.85 -6.17
CA LEU A 102 -8.87 -37.80 -5.23
C LEU A 102 -8.08 -38.04 -3.93
N ARG A 103 -6.76 -37.81 -3.90
CA ARG A 103 -5.90 -37.87 -2.70
C ARG A 103 -6.04 -39.21 -1.91
N SER A 104 -5.76 -39.19 -0.61
CA SER A 104 -5.77 -40.35 0.29
C SER A 104 -7.16 -40.98 0.46
N THR A 105 -8.16 -40.16 0.79
CA THR A 105 -9.54 -40.61 1.03
C THR A 105 -10.16 -41.27 -0.21
N GLY A 106 -9.87 -40.75 -1.41
CA GLY A 106 -10.25 -41.35 -2.67
C GLY A 106 -9.44 -42.60 -3.01
N ALA A 107 -8.12 -42.64 -2.72
CA ALA A 107 -7.30 -43.84 -2.89
C ALA A 107 -7.80 -45.02 -2.04
N GLU A 108 -8.14 -44.79 -0.77
CA GLU A 108 -8.78 -45.78 0.09
C GLU A 108 -10.13 -46.27 -0.48
N ALA A 109 -10.96 -45.35 -0.96
CA ALA A 109 -12.27 -45.67 -1.52
C ALA A 109 -12.14 -46.47 -2.83
N LEU A 110 -11.12 -46.20 -3.65
CA LEU A 110 -10.77 -46.99 -4.83
C LEU A 110 -10.24 -48.39 -4.47
N GLY A 111 -9.41 -48.51 -3.42
CA GLY A 111 -8.99 -49.82 -2.91
C GLY A 111 -10.20 -50.66 -2.47
N LYS A 112 -11.10 -50.07 -1.68
CA LYS A 112 -12.36 -50.69 -1.23
C LYS A 112 -13.30 -51.03 -2.41
N LEU A 113 -13.32 -50.21 -3.46
CA LEU A 113 -14.00 -50.52 -4.72
C LEU A 113 -13.39 -51.76 -5.40
N LEU A 114 -12.06 -51.82 -5.59
CA LEU A 114 -11.39 -52.92 -6.29
C LEU A 114 -11.48 -54.26 -5.55
N VAL A 115 -11.49 -54.26 -4.21
CA VAL A 115 -11.76 -55.47 -3.41
C VAL A 115 -13.16 -56.02 -3.70
N ARG A 116 -14.18 -55.17 -3.80
CA ARG A 116 -15.60 -55.59 -3.84
C ARG A 116 -16.18 -55.72 -5.23
N ASN A 117 -15.93 -54.76 -6.12
CA ASN A 117 -16.46 -54.74 -7.47
C ASN A 117 -15.74 -55.79 -8.35
N LYS A 118 -16.53 -56.61 -9.07
CA LYS A 118 -16.06 -57.66 -9.97
C LYS A 118 -16.62 -57.50 -11.39
N THR A 119 -16.77 -56.26 -11.85
CA THR A 119 -17.26 -55.93 -13.21
C THR A 119 -16.47 -54.81 -13.90
N LEU A 120 -15.75 -53.97 -13.13
CA LEU A 120 -14.87 -52.94 -13.66
C LEU A 120 -13.66 -53.56 -14.38
N CYS A 121 -13.55 -53.28 -15.69
CA CYS A 121 -12.47 -53.76 -16.57
C CYS A 121 -11.46 -52.65 -16.92
N ARG A 122 -11.89 -51.39 -16.99
CA ARG A 122 -11.01 -50.23 -17.22
C ARG A 122 -11.22 -49.14 -16.18
N LEU A 123 -10.11 -48.65 -15.61
CA LEU A 123 -10.09 -47.59 -14.61
C LEU A 123 -9.08 -46.50 -15.03
N VAL A 124 -9.58 -45.29 -15.27
CA VAL A 124 -8.77 -44.11 -15.62
C VAL A 124 -8.71 -43.17 -14.43
N LEU A 125 -7.51 -42.99 -13.89
CA LEU A 125 -7.20 -42.20 -12.70
C LEU A 125 -6.14 -41.12 -12.96
N GLU A 126 -5.91 -40.76 -14.23
CA GLU A 126 -4.95 -39.71 -14.61
C GLU A 126 -5.16 -38.40 -13.79
N TRP A 127 -4.08 -37.75 -13.32
CA TRP A 127 -4.13 -36.47 -12.58
C TRP A 127 -4.94 -36.53 -11.24
N ASN A 128 -4.71 -37.54 -10.38
CA ASN A 128 -5.40 -37.68 -9.09
C ASN A 128 -4.52 -37.66 -7.82
N ALA A 129 -3.20 -37.51 -7.96
CA ALA A 129 -2.24 -37.42 -6.84
C ALA A 129 -2.29 -38.58 -5.82
N LEU A 130 -2.75 -39.76 -6.24
CA LEU A 130 -2.95 -40.92 -5.35
C LEU A 130 -1.64 -41.40 -4.69
N GLY A 131 -0.51 -41.29 -5.40
CA GLY A 131 0.81 -41.75 -4.96
C GLY A 131 1.53 -40.83 -3.95
N MET A 132 0.93 -39.69 -3.59
CA MET A 132 1.46 -38.79 -2.56
C MET A 132 1.24 -39.33 -1.13
N TRP A 133 0.32 -40.30 -0.96
CA TRP A 133 -0.13 -40.79 0.34
C TRP A 133 0.11 -42.30 0.46
N GLU A 134 1.30 -42.69 0.93
CA GLU A 134 1.80 -44.07 0.82
C GLU A 134 0.88 -45.12 1.45
N GLU A 135 0.34 -44.87 2.64
CA GLU A 135 -0.60 -45.79 3.33
C GLU A 135 -1.88 -46.01 2.50
N ALA A 136 -2.51 -44.93 2.04
CA ALA A 136 -3.74 -44.98 1.24
C ALA A 136 -3.50 -45.57 -0.17
N PHE A 137 -2.30 -45.37 -0.72
CA PHE A 137 -1.88 -45.99 -1.97
C PHE A 137 -1.58 -47.49 -1.81
N SER A 138 -1.06 -47.94 -0.67
CA SER A 138 -0.92 -49.37 -0.36
C SER A 138 -2.30 -50.05 -0.26
N VAL A 139 -3.30 -49.42 0.38
CA VAL A 139 -4.71 -49.91 0.37
C VAL A 139 -5.29 -50.02 -1.05
N PHE A 140 -4.97 -49.07 -1.94
CA PHE A 140 -5.30 -49.19 -3.37
C PHE A 140 -4.59 -50.38 -4.04
N CYS A 141 -3.31 -50.60 -3.74
CA CYS A 141 -2.52 -51.72 -4.25
C CYS A 141 -3.03 -53.08 -3.74
N GLU A 142 -3.44 -53.22 -2.48
CA GLU A 142 -4.10 -54.43 -1.97
C GLU A 142 -5.44 -54.71 -2.67
N GLY A 143 -6.22 -53.66 -2.95
CA GLY A 143 -7.42 -53.76 -3.76
C GLY A 143 -7.14 -54.26 -5.17
N LEU A 144 -6.09 -53.75 -5.82
CA LEU A 144 -5.63 -54.22 -7.13
C LEU A 144 -5.13 -55.67 -7.08
N ALA A 145 -4.38 -56.06 -6.05
CA ALA A 145 -3.85 -57.41 -5.84
C ALA A 145 -4.95 -58.48 -5.68
N THR A 146 -6.15 -58.09 -5.25
CA THR A 146 -7.32 -58.96 -5.02
C THR A 146 -8.44 -58.76 -6.06
N ASN A 147 -8.24 -57.88 -7.04
CA ASN A 147 -9.13 -57.73 -8.17
C ASN A 147 -8.84 -58.80 -9.26
N ALA A 148 -9.90 -59.30 -9.90
CA ALA A 148 -9.85 -60.37 -10.89
C ALA A 148 -10.67 -60.02 -12.14
N CYS A 149 -10.84 -58.72 -12.44
CA CYS A 149 -11.69 -58.22 -13.52
C CYS A 149 -11.09 -57.01 -14.23
N LEU A 150 -10.26 -56.21 -13.55
CA LEU A 150 -9.58 -55.05 -14.10
C LEU A 150 -8.47 -55.49 -15.07
N THR A 151 -8.59 -55.08 -16.34
CA THR A 151 -7.65 -55.40 -17.41
C THR A 151 -6.81 -54.20 -17.85
N GLN A 152 -7.35 -52.99 -17.71
CA GLN A 152 -6.72 -51.72 -18.11
C GLN A 152 -6.71 -50.72 -16.93
N LEU A 153 -5.55 -50.20 -16.57
CA LEU A 153 -5.38 -49.22 -15.49
C LEU A 153 -4.47 -48.06 -15.91
N ASP A 154 -4.98 -46.84 -15.80
CA ASP A 154 -4.24 -45.60 -16.08
C ASP A 154 -4.04 -44.79 -14.80
N LEU A 155 -2.78 -44.63 -14.41
CA LEU A 155 -2.27 -43.93 -13.23
C LEU A 155 -1.34 -42.76 -13.61
N ARG A 156 -1.47 -42.18 -14.82
CA ARG A 156 -0.65 -41.04 -15.25
C ARG A 156 -0.75 -39.83 -14.32
N ASN A 157 0.34 -39.08 -14.12
CA ASN A 157 0.37 -37.88 -13.25
C ASN A 157 -0.25 -38.10 -11.85
N ASN A 158 0.04 -39.23 -11.20
CA ASN A 158 -0.43 -39.54 -9.83
C ASN A 158 0.61 -39.30 -8.73
N GLN A 159 1.76 -38.73 -9.07
CA GLN A 159 2.86 -38.45 -8.14
C GLN A 159 3.42 -39.72 -7.45
N ILE A 160 3.26 -40.90 -8.08
CA ILE A 160 3.75 -42.18 -7.55
C ILE A 160 5.27 -42.14 -7.43
N ASN A 161 5.78 -42.27 -6.20
CA ASN A 161 7.20 -42.30 -5.91
C ASN A 161 7.77 -43.74 -6.03
N HIS A 162 9.05 -43.91 -5.74
CA HIS A 162 9.71 -45.23 -5.78
C HIS A 162 9.15 -46.25 -4.77
N GLN A 163 8.62 -45.80 -3.63
CA GLN A 163 8.03 -46.67 -2.61
C GLN A 163 6.64 -47.16 -3.03
N GLY A 164 5.76 -46.26 -3.47
CA GLY A 164 4.47 -46.59 -4.07
C GLY A 164 4.60 -47.46 -5.33
N ALA A 165 5.66 -47.26 -6.12
CA ALA A 165 5.99 -48.16 -7.23
C ALA A 165 6.32 -49.59 -6.75
N SER A 166 6.99 -49.73 -5.60
CA SER A 166 7.25 -51.04 -4.98
C SER A 166 5.96 -51.72 -4.51
N GLU A 167 5.06 -50.99 -3.85
CA GLU A 167 3.73 -51.48 -3.45
C GLU A 167 2.90 -51.95 -4.66
N LEU A 168 2.89 -51.15 -5.73
CA LEU A 168 2.24 -51.50 -7.00
C LEU A 168 2.87 -52.76 -7.63
N CYS A 169 4.19 -52.92 -7.54
CA CYS A 169 4.89 -54.13 -7.99
C CYS A 169 4.54 -55.37 -7.16
N LEU A 170 4.38 -55.24 -5.84
CA LEU A 170 3.88 -56.31 -4.97
C LEU A 170 2.44 -56.70 -5.30
N ALA A 171 1.59 -55.73 -5.65
CA ALA A 171 0.25 -56.00 -6.15
C ALA A 171 0.25 -56.72 -7.51
N LEU A 172 1.09 -56.29 -8.46
CA LEU A 172 1.23 -56.90 -9.79
C LEU A 172 1.74 -58.35 -9.73
N LYS A 173 2.63 -58.69 -8.78
CA LYS A 173 3.07 -60.08 -8.54
C LYS A 173 1.91 -61.02 -8.14
N ARG A 174 0.82 -60.47 -7.57
CA ARG A 174 -0.36 -61.23 -7.11
C ARG A 174 -1.55 -61.14 -8.08
N ASN A 175 -1.74 -60.00 -8.75
CA ASN A 175 -2.79 -59.81 -9.74
C ASN A 175 -2.53 -60.70 -10.98
N SER A 176 -3.60 -61.29 -11.52
CA SER A 176 -3.55 -62.22 -12.65
C SER A 176 -4.54 -61.86 -13.78
N THR A 177 -4.93 -60.58 -13.88
CA THR A 177 -5.94 -60.11 -14.84
C THR A 177 -5.61 -58.80 -15.54
N LEU A 178 -4.79 -57.93 -14.90
CA LEU A 178 -4.30 -56.71 -15.52
C LEU A 178 -3.39 -57.04 -16.72
N GLN A 179 -3.65 -56.37 -17.84
CA GLN A 179 -3.00 -56.56 -19.14
C GLN A 179 -2.32 -55.27 -19.63
N GLU A 180 -2.90 -54.10 -19.32
CA GLU A 180 -2.40 -52.79 -19.69
C GLU A 180 -2.28 -51.91 -18.43
N LEU A 181 -1.11 -51.31 -18.23
CA LEU A 181 -0.83 -50.37 -17.15
C LEU A 181 -0.09 -49.14 -17.67
N ASP A 182 -0.67 -47.96 -17.48
CA ASP A 182 -0.04 -46.68 -17.80
C ASP A 182 0.34 -45.95 -16.51
N VAL A 183 1.63 -45.70 -16.31
CA VAL A 183 2.17 -44.95 -15.17
C VAL A 183 3.05 -43.79 -15.64
N ARG A 184 2.86 -43.28 -16.88
CA ARG A 184 3.64 -42.16 -17.41
C ARG A 184 3.54 -40.91 -16.53
N TRP A 185 4.63 -40.13 -16.51
CA TRP A 185 4.71 -38.87 -15.76
C TRP A 185 4.47 -39.05 -14.24
N ASN A 186 5.14 -40.03 -13.62
CA ASN A 186 5.24 -40.18 -12.17
C ASN A 186 6.72 -40.04 -11.74
N ASN A 187 7.05 -40.30 -10.47
CA ASN A 187 8.41 -40.15 -9.91
C ASN A 187 8.98 -41.50 -9.44
N ILE A 188 8.81 -42.54 -10.26
CA ILE A 188 9.15 -43.94 -9.97
C ILE A 188 10.68 -44.14 -9.80
N GLY A 189 11.48 -43.49 -10.66
CA GLY A 189 12.95 -43.56 -10.64
C GLY A 189 13.54 -44.95 -10.87
N LEU A 190 14.88 -45.04 -10.82
CA LEU A 190 15.62 -46.29 -11.02
C LEU A 190 15.19 -47.42 -10.04
N LEU A 191 14.92 -47.09 -8.77
CA LEU A 191 14.54 -48.10 -7.78
C LEU A 191 13.20 -48.75 -8.12
N GLY A 192 12.15 -47.96 -8.37
CA GLY A 192 10.86 -48.49 -8.80
C GLY A 192 10.93 -49.21 -10.14
N GLY A 193 11.75 -48.72 -11.09
CA GLY A 193 12.00 -49.40 -12.37
C GLY A 193 12.60 -50.81 -12.20
N ARG A 194 13.43 -51.03 -11.18
CA ARG A 194 13.92 -52.37 -10.81
C ARG A 194 12.84 -53.23 -10.17
N SER A 195 11.99 -52.66 -9.31
CA SER A 195 10.83 -53.38 -8.76
C SER A 195 9.88 -53.88 -9.86
N PHE A 196 9.67 -53.09 -10.92
CA PHE A 196 8.87 -53.49 -12.09
C PHE A 196 9.50 -54.67 -12.85
N LEU A 197 10.82 -54.68 -13.06
CA LEU A 197 11.53 -55.82 -13.67
C LEU A 197 11.32 -57.10 -12.84
N GLU A 198 11.46 -57.01 -11.51
CA GLU A 198 11.28 -58.17 -10.63
C GLU A 198 9.82 -58.65 -10.56
N ALA A 199 8.85 -57.73 -10.68
CA ALA A 199 7.43 -58.05 -10.76
C ALA A 199 7.08 -58.78 -12.08
N LEU A 200 7.62 -58.34 -13.21
CA LEU A 200 7.36 -58.92 -14.54
C LEU A 200 8.00 -60.30 -14.74
N GLN A 201 8.99 -60.69 -13.93
CA GLN A 201 9.48 -62.07 -13.91
C GLN A 201 8.43 -63.04 -13.33
N GLN A 202 7.51 -62.55 -12.49
CA GLN A 202 6.48 -63.34 -11.80
C GLN A 202 5.10 -63.18 -12.46
N ASN A 203 4.70 -61.94 -12.75
CA ASN A 203 3.46 -61.63 -13.48
C ASN A 203 3.60 -62.05 -14.96
N ARG A 204 2.57 -62.74 -15.49
CA ARG A 204 2.53 -63.23 -16.88
C ARG A 204 1.34 -62.69 -17.67
N THR A 205 0.69 -61.65 -17.16
CA THR A 205 -0.60 -61.14 -17.67
C THR A 205 -0.48 -59.74 -18.22
N LEU A 206 0.40 -58.91 -17.66
CA LEU A 206 0.73 -57.61 -18.21
C LEU A 206 1.44 -57.78 -19.56
N THR A 207 0.92 -57.08 -20.58
CA THR A 207 1.41 -57.07 -21.97
C THR A 207 1.78 -55.69 -22.46
N HIS A 208 1.18 -54.63 -21.89
CA HIS A 208 1.52 -53.25 -22.17
C HIS A 208 1.81 -52.52 -20.85
N LEU A 209 2.98 -51.88 -20.77
CA LEU A 209 3.42 -51.12 -19.60
C LEU A 209 4.07 -49.82 -20.06
N GLU A 210 3.39 -48.70 -19.81
CA GLU A 210 3.80 -47.37 -20.26
C GLU A 210 4.43 -46.57 -19.12
N MET A 211 5.75 -46.30 -19.22
CA MET A 211 6.55 -45.68 -18.14
C MET A 211 7.37 -44.45 -18.57
N ALA A 212 7.12 -43.89 -19.76
CA ALA A 212 7.76 -42.65 -20.18
C ALA A 212 7.62 -41.50 -19.16
N GLY A 213 8.67 -40.68 -19.00
CA GLY A 213 8.68 -39.53 -18.09
C GLY A 213 8.89 -39.83 -16.60
N ASN A 214 9.37 -41.02 -16.23
CA ASN A 214 9.55 -41.47 -14.84
C ASN A 214 10.97 -41.38 -14.25
N ASN A 215 11.92 -40.75 -14.97
CA ASN A 215 13.35 -40.74 -14.62
C ASN A 215 13.95 -42.16 -14.42
N ILE A 216 13.55 -43.10 -15.27
CA ILE A 216 14.07 -44.48 -15.32
C ILE A 216 15.15 -44.54 -16.43
N PRO A 217 16.36 -45.11 -16.17
CA PRO A 217 17.39 -45.23 -17.20
C PRO A 217 16.98 -46.10 -18.40
N SER A 218 17.47 -45.75 -19.59
CA SER A 218 17.17 -46.40 -20.87
C SER A 218 17.31 -47.92 -20.85
N ASP A 219 18.30 -48.42 -20.12
CA ASP A 219 18.66 -49.83 -20.16
C ASP A 219 17.74 -50.66 -19.24
N THR A 220 17.16 -50.00 -18.23
CA THR A 220 16.06 -50.57 -17.44
C THR A 220 14.77 -50.59 -18.26
N LEU A 221 14.48 -49.53 -19.03
CA LEU A 221 13.32 -49.50 -19.95
C LEU A 221 13.40 -50.58 -21.04
N LYS A 222 14.55 -50.76 -21.70
CA LYS A 222 14.75 -51.84 -22.69
C LYS A 222 14.57 -53.24 -22.09
N ALA A 223 15.03 -53.46 -20.86
CA ALA A 223 14.84 -54.73 -20.16
C ALA A 223 13.38 -54.97 -19.77
N LEU A 224 12.62 -53.90 -19.49
CA LEU A 224 11.18 -53.95 -19.26
C LEU A 224 10.43 -54.28 -20.56
N GLU A 225 10.71 -53.56 -21.65
CA GLU A 225 10.17 -53.82 -23.00
C GLU A 225 10.35 -55.29 -23.39
N GLN A 226 11.57 -55.83 -23.27
CA GLN A 226 11.85 -57.25 -23.52
C GLN A 226 11.02 -58.19 -22.63
N ALA A 227 10.78 -57.85 -21.36
CA ALA A 227 9.93 -58.65 -20.48
C ALA A 227 8.44 -58.59 -20.87
N MET A 228 7.98 -57.45 -21.38
CA MET A 228 6.63 -57.30 -21.95
C MET A 228 6.45 -58.15 -23.20
N ASP A 229 7.42 -58.11 -24.13
CA ASP A 229 7.42 -58.92 -25.36
C ASP A 229 7.33 -60.42 -25.03
N HIS A 230 8.17 -60.91 -24.10
CA HIS A 230 8.12 -62.31 -23.65
C HIS A 230 6.77 -62.70 -23.04
N ASN A 231 6.04 -61.78 -22.40
CA ASN A 231 4.69 -62.02 -21.90
C ASN A 231 3.63 -61.96 -23.01
N SER A 232 3.81 -61.10 -24.02
CA SER A 232 2.98 -61.06 -25.22
C SER A 232 3.07 -62.37 -26.02
N ASP A 233 4.29 -62.86 -26.28
CA ASP A 233 4.55 -64.14 -26.94
C ASP A 233 4.03 -65.35 -26.15
N ARG A 234 4.10 -65.30 -24.81
CA ARG A 234 3.45 -66.29 -23.95
C ARG A 234 1.93 -66.26 -24.09
N GLN A 235 1.31 -65.09 -24.26
CA GLN A 235 -0.13 -65.02 -24.49
C GLN A 235 -0.53 -65.45 -25.90
N SER A 236 0.23 -65.13 -26.95
CA SER A 236 -0.06 -65.58 -28.32
C SER A 236 0.02 -67.11 -28.41
N THR A 237 1.12 -67.71 -27.92
CA THR A 237 1.31 -69.18 -27.90
C THR A 237 0.28 -69.91 -27.04
N VAL A 238 -0.13 -69.36 -25.89
CA VAL A 238 -1.22 -69.93 -25.06
C VAL A 238 -2.58 -69.79 -25.74
N ARG A 239 -2.89 -68.67 -26.40
CA ARG A 239 -4.14 -68.47 -27.16
C ARG A 239 -4.23 -69.45 -28.34
N GLU A 240 -3.16 -69.60 -29.11
CA GLU A 240 -3.07 -70.60 -30.18
C GLU A 240 -3.26 -72.03 -29.65
N SER A 241 -2.54 -72.39 -28.59
CA SER A 241 -2.62 -73.73 -27.98
C SER A 241 -4.04 -74.04 -27.51
N ARG A 242 -4.71 -73.08 -26.86
CA ARG A 242 -6.11 -73.21 -26.43
C ARG A 242 -7.07 -73.34 -27.60
N SER A 243 -6.82 -72.63 -28.70
CA SER A 243 -7.61 -72.72 -29.93
C SER A 243 -7.44 -74.09 -30.61
N ARG A 244 -6.20 -74.60 -30.72
CA ARG A 244 -5.91 -75.97 -31.21
C ARG A 244 -6.63 -77.02 -30.37
N THR A 245 -6.57 -76.92 -29.03
CA THR A 245 -7.30 -77.83 -28.12
C THR A 245 -8.83 -77.73 -28.28
N GLN A 246 -9.39 -76.54 -28.55
CA GLN A 246 -10.83 -76.40 -28.81
C GLN A 246 -11.26 -77.04 -30.15
N VAL A 247 -10.43 -77.00 -31.19
CA VAL A 247 -10.70 -77.69 -32.46
C VAL A 247 -10.65 -79.21 -32.25
N LEU A 248 -9.56 -79.72 -31.67
CA LEU A 248 -9.38 -81.15 -31.36
C LEU A 248 -10.52 -81.68 -30.46
N SER A 249 -10.97 -80.89 -29.48
CA SER A 249 -12.09 -81.30 -28.61
C SER A 249 -13.44 -81.37 -29.35
N LYS A 250 -13.64 -80.62 -30.44
CA LYS A 250 -14.83 -80.74 -31.30
C LYS A 250 -14.72 -81.95 -32.22
N GLU A 251 -13.55 -82.20 -32.79
CA GLU A 251 -13.30 -83.37 -33.64
C GLU A 251 -13.47 -84.68 -32.86
N ILE A 252 -12.95 -84.76 -31.64
CA ILE A 252 -13.14 -85.91 -30.72
C ILE A 252 -14.62 -86.11 -30.36
N GLN A 253 -15.41 -85.04 -30.27
CA GLN A 253 -16.85 -85.12 -30.00
C GLN A 253 -17.59 -85.69 -31.24
N ILE A 254 -17.30 -85.19 -32.44
CA ILE A 254 -17.86 -85.68 -33.71
C ILE A 254 -17.54 -87.17 -33.91
N LEU A 255 -16.27 -87.58 -33.71
CA LEU A 255 -15.83 -88.97 -33.85
C LEU A 255 -16.53 -89.93 -32.87
N LYS A 256 -16.94 -89.46 -31.67
CA LYS A 256 -17.77 -90.25 -30.75
C LYS A 256 -19.19 -90.44 -31.28
N GLU A 257 -19.77 -89.41 -31.89
CA GLU A 257 -21.13 -89.43 -32.46
C GLU A 257 -21.20 -90.24 -33.77
N GLU A 258 -20.10 -90.35 -34.52
CA GLU A 258 -19.96 -91.27 -35.65
C GLU A 258 -19.79 -92.73 -35.19
N LYS A 259 -18.90 -92.98 -34.22
CA LYS A 259 -18.71 -94.33 -33.66
C LYS A 259 -20.00 -94.86 -33.00
N GLY A 260 -20.79 -93.99 -32.36
CA GLY A 260 -22.11 -94.32 -31.84
C GLY A 260 -23.07 -94.82 -32.93
N ARG A 261 -23.07 -94.18 -34.12
CA ARG A 261 -23.88 -94.61 -35.27
C ARG A 261 -23.43 -95.94 -35.87
N GLN A 262 -22.13 -96.20 -35.93
CA GLN A 262 -21.61 -97.50 -36.42
C GLN A 262 -22.02 -98.67 -35.51
N VAL A 263 -22.06 -98.49 -34.18
CA VAL A 263 -22.45 -99.54 -33.23
C VAL A 263 -23.93 -99.96 -33.38
N TRP A 264 -24.81 -99.04 -33.80
CA TRP A 264 -26.22 -99.35 -34.09
C TRP A 264 -26.43 -100.11 -35.41
N SER A 265 -25.41 -100.20 -36.28
CA SER A 265 -25.52 -100.83 -37.61
C SER A 265 -25.23 -102.34 -37.63
N CYS A 266 -25.12 -103.00 -36.47
CA CYS A 266 -24.41 -104.29 -36.35
C CYS A 266 -25.11 -105.32 -35.42
N TRP A 267 -26.45 -105.37 -35.40
CA TRP A 267 -27.23 -106.19 -34.45
C TRP A 267 -28.41 -107.00 -35.03
N GLU A 268 -28.38 -107.37 -36.32
CA GLU A 268 -29.35 -108.30 -36.94
C GLU A 268 -28.63 -109.39 -37.78
N ILE A 269 -29.30 -110.56 -38.00
CA ILE A 269 -28.93 -111.78 -38.78
C ILE A 269 -28.53 -113.04 -37.93
N ASP A 270 -28.73 -114.28 -38.45
CA ASP A 270 -29.52 -115.36 -37.77
C ASP A 270 -29.16 -116.87 -38.09
N PHE A 271 -29.73 -117.86 -37.32
CA PHE A 271 -29.90 -119.36 -37.53
C PHE A 271 -28.79 -120.50 -37.31
N SER A 272 -29.09 -121.81 -37.57
CA SER A 272 -28.69 -123.05 -36.75
C SER A 272 -28.50 -124.49 -37.41
N SER A 273 -28.26 -125.62 -36.64
CA SER A 273 -28.25 -127.15 -36.92
C SER A 273 -26.89 -127.96 -37.15
N MET A 274 -26.61 -129.32 -37.09
CA MET A 274 -27.26 -130.67 -36.74
C MET A 274 -26.26 -131.91 -36.43
N THR A 275 -26.59 -133.24 -36.60
CA THR A 275 -25.95 -134.53 -36.02
C THR A 275 -26.17 -135.89 -36.84
N THR A 276 -25.82 -137.21 -36.58
CA THR A 276 -24.72 -138.14 -36.00
C THR A 276 -24.95 -139.71 -36.29
N SER A 277 -23.94 -140.67 -36.35
CA SER A 277 -24.13 -142.21 -36.40
C SER A 277 -22.87 -143.19 -36.21
N ILE A 278 -22.96 -144.56 -36.36
CA ILE A 278 -22.01 -145.69 -35.88
C ILE A 278 -21.66 -146.94 -36.84
N HIS A 279 -21.26 -148.21 -36.43
CA HIS A 279 -20.28 -149.18 -37.09
C HIS A 279 -20.31 -150.77 -36.80
N VAL A 280 -19.51 -151.66 -37.52
CA VAL A 280 -18.97 -153.10 -37.24
C VAL A 280 -19.61 -154.47 -37.79
N GLY A 281 -18.82 -155.54 -38.19
CA GLY A 281 -19.13 -157.02 -37.91
C GLY A 281 -18.76 -158.33 -38.77
N GLN A 282 -17.56 -158.98 -38.62
CA GLN A 282 -17.12 -160.45 -38.55
C GLN A 282 -17.42 -161.71 -39.51
N LEU A 283 -16.98 -162.96 -39.12
CA LEU A 283 -16.41 -164.08 -39.98
C LEU A 283 -16.45 -165.58 -39.43
N GLN A 284 -16.17 -166.60 -40.30
CA GLN A 284 -15.33 -167.85 -40.13
C GLN A 284 -15.88 -169.32 -40.01
N GLU A 285 -15.06 -170.28 -40.51
CA GLU A 285 -14.81 -171.71 -40.11
C GLU A 285 -15.60 -172.93 -40.69
N ALA A 286 -15.07 -174.17 -40.58
CA ALA A 286 -14.06 -174.87 -41.41
C ALA A 286 -13.71 -176.28 -40.82
N LEU A 287 -12.74 -176.99 -41.45
CA LEU A 287 -11.90 -178.09 -40.91
C LEU A 287 -12.53 -179.48 -40.64
N ASN A 288 -12.22 -180.46 -41.51
CA ASN A 288 -12.26 -181.90 -41.18
C ASN A 288 -11.05 -182.69 -41.73
N GLU A 289 -9.91 -182.01 -41.86
CA GLU A 289 -8.67 -182.57 -42.40
C GLU A 289 -7.84 -183.33 -41.35
N ARG A 290 -8.05 -184.65 -41.21
CA ARG A 290 -7.11 -185.50 -40.43
C ARG A 290 -6.60 -186.78 -41.11
N LYS A 291 -7.00 -187.08 -42.35
CA LYS A 291 -6.33 -188.14 -43.16
C LYS A 291 -5.09 -187.64 -43.92
N SER A 292 -4.89 -186.33 -44.05
CA SER A 292 -3.65 -185.72 -44.51
C SER A 292 -2.48 -185.87 -43.51
N VAL A 293 -2.75 -186.31 -42.26
CA VAL A 293 -1.81 -186.19 -41.13
C VAL A 293 -0.45 -186.85 -41.36
N VAL A 294 -0.35 -187.99 -42.04
CA VAL A 294 0.95 -188.67 -42.25
C VAL A 294 1.82 -187.91 -43.27
N ASN A 295 1.26 -187.50 -44.42
CA ASN A 295 1.97 -186.61 -45.34
C ASN A 295 2.22 -185.23 -44.70
N SER A 296 1.35 -184.80 -43.77
CA SER A 296 1.59 -183.61 -42.96
C SER A 296 2.78 -183.74 -42.03
N LEU A 297 3.26 -184.94 -41.68
CA LEU A 297 4.42 -185.10 -40.76
C LEU A 297 5.74 -184.88 -41.48
N THR A 298 5.92 -185.40 -42.70
CA THR A 298 7.07 -185.07 -43.56
C THR A 298 7.04 -183.61 -43.99
N ALA A 299 5.86 -183.09 -44.38
CA ALA A 299 5.69 -181.67 -44.66
C ALA A 299 5.92 -180.81 -43.40
N LYS A 300 5.51 -181.26 -42.20
CA LYS A 300 5.82 -180.59 -40.93
C LYS A 300 7.31 -180.56 -40.66
N PHE A 301 8.07 -181.62 -40.95
CA PHE A 301 9.52 -181.59 -40.71
C PHE A 301 10.20 -180.48 -41.54
N GLN A 302 9.93 -180.44 -42.85
CA GLN A 302 10.43 -179.38 -43.74
C GLN A 302 9.84 -178.00 -43.39
N MET A 303 8.57 -177.92 -42.97
CA MET A 303 7.99 -176.68 -42.44
C MET A 303 8.58 -176.28 -41.08
N THR A 304 9.09 -177.20 -40.25
CA THR A 304 9.78 -176.86 -39.00
C THR A 304 11.22 -176.43 -39.26
N GLU A 305 11.92 -176.98 -40.25
CA GLU A 305 13.20 -176.44 -40.70
C GLU A 305 13.02 -175.04 -41.31
N ALA A 306 12.03 -174.86 -42.20
CA ALA A 306 11.70 -173.55 -42.76
C ALA A 306 11.21 -172.56 -41.69
N ALA A 307 10.41 -172.99 -40.72
CA ALA A 307 9.98 -172.15 -39.60
C ALA A 307 11.13 -171.85 -38.62
N LEU A 308 12.10 -172.76 -38.45
CA LEU A 308 13.31 -172.52 -37.67
C LEU A 308 14.19 -171.48 -38.36
N ALA A 309 14.48 -171.63 -39.66
CA ALA A 309 15.22 -170.64 -40.45
C ALA A 309 14.50 -169.27 -40.47
N MET A 310 13.18 -169.24 -40.62
CA MET A 310 12.38 -168.00 -40.51
C MET A 310 12.31 -167.45 -39.07
N SER A 311 12.51 -168.28 -38.05
CA SER A 311 12.63 -167.87 -36.64
C SER A 311 14.01 -167.30 -36.34
N GLU A 312 15.07 -167.90 -36.89
CA GLU A 312 16.44 -167.40 -36.84
C GLU A 312 16.57 -166.07 -37.58
N GLN A 313 15.99 -165.95 -38.78
CA GLN A 313 15.94 -164.68 -39.50
C GLN A 313 15.10 -163.62 -38.76
N LYS A 314 13.99 -164.01 -38.12
CA LYS A 314 13.24 -163.10 -37.22
C LYS A 314 14.06 -162.68 -36.01
N ASN A 315 14.80 -163.60 -35.37
CA ASN A 315 15.68 -163.29 -34.24
C ASN A 315 16.85 -162.39 -34.66
N HIS A 316 17.38 -162.56 -35.88
CA HIS A 316 18.39 -161.67 -36.46
C HIS A 316 17.82 -160.27 -36.70
N ASN A 317 16.66 -160.16 -37.36
CA ASN A 317 15.97 -158.89 -37.61
C ASN A 317 15.54 -158.18 -36.30
N LEU A 318 15.10 -158.95 -35.29
CA LEU A 318 14.80 -158.44 -33.94
C LEU A 318 16.07 -158.01 -33.21
N GLY A 319 17.20 -158.70 -33.42
CA GLY A 319 18.52 -158.30 -32.93
C GLY A 319 19.01 -156.99 -33.54
N GLU A 320 18.84 -156.81 -34.86
CA GLU A 320 19.10 -155.54 -35.53
C GLU A 320 18.19 -154.43 -34.99
N LEU A 321 16.88 -154.66 -34.87
CA LEU A 321 15.95 -153.69 -34.29
C LEU A 321 16.32 -153.34 -32.84
N LEU A 322 16.74 -154.32 -32.03
CA LEU A 322 17.25 -154.08 -30.67
C LEU A 322 18.56 -153.28 -30.66
N SER A 323 19.42 -153.41 -31.68
CA SER A 323 20.63 -152.59 -31.79
C SER A 323 20.33 -151.15 -32.21
N ARG A 324 19.40 -150.96 -33.17
CA ARG A 324 18.94 -149.64 -33.63
C ARG A 324 18.21 -148.89 -32.52
N VAL A 325 17.27 -149.53 -31.83
CA VAL A 325 16.54 -148.92 -30.69
C VAL A 325 17.48 -148.62 -29.49
N LYS A 326 18.57 -149.37 -29.30
CA LYS A 326 19.61 -149.02 -28.31
C LYS A 326 20.38 -147.77 -28.73
N THR A 327 20.88 -147.73 -29.98
CA THR A 327 21.64 -146.58 -30.49
C THR A 327 20.80 -145.31 -30.54
N GLU A 328 19.55 -145.37 -31.01
CA GLU A 328 18.59 -144.25 -30.97
C GLU A 328 18.34 -143.75 -29.54
N LYS A 329 18.17 -144.67 -28.58
CA LYS A 329 17.94 -144.33 -27.16
C LYS A 329 19.16 -143.67 -26.53
N ASP A 330 20.37 -144.13 -26.84
CA ASP A 330 21.61 -143.57 -26.30
C ASP A 330 21.99 -142.25 -27.00
N GLU A 331 21.70 -142.09 -28.29
CA GLU A 331 21.70 -140.78 -28.96
C GLU A 331 20.70 -139.80 -28.34
N GLN A 332 19.49 -140.23 -28.03
CA GLN A 332 18.48 -139.36 -27.42
C GLN A 332 18.88 -138.95 -25.99
N ARG A 333 19.54 -139.84 -25.24
CA ARG A 333 20.18 -139.52 -23.94
C ARG A 333 21.30 -138.50 -24.08
N GLU A 334 22.16 -138.66 -25.09
CA GLU A 334 23.20 -137.69 -25.43
C GLU A 334 22.63 -136.31 -25.77
N ARG A 335 21.61 -136.25 -26.64
CA ARG A 335 20.92 -135.00 -27.02
C ARG A 335 20.33 -134.31 -25.78
N GLN A 336 19.58 -135.02 -24.95
CA GLN A 336 19.05 -134.49 -23.67
C GLN A 336 20.14 -134.07 -22.68
N SER A 337 21.30 -134.72 -22.67
CA SER A 337 22.44 -134.30 -21.84
C SER A 337 23.07 -133.00 -22.34
N ARG A 338 23.23 -132.86 -23.66
CA ARG A 338 23.75 -131.64 -24.31
C ARG A 338 22.79 -130.46 -24.15
N GLU A 339 21.48 -130.69 -24.30
CA GLU A 339 20.41 -129.71 -24.06
C GLU A 339 20.43 -129.20 -22.62
N ARG A 340 20.40 -130.09 -21.62
CA ARG A 340 20.45 -129.70 -20.19
C ARG A 340 21.73 -128.95 -19.82
N LYS A 341 22.89 -129.33 -20.36
CA LYS A 341 24.15 -128.59 -20.16
C LYS A 341 24.05 -127.17 -20.70
N LYS A 342 23.53 -127.02 -21.94
CA LYS A 342 23.32 -125.70 -22.54
C LYS A 342 22.31 -124.86 -21.75
N GLU A 343 21.22 -125.45 -21.25
CA GLU A 343 20.25 -124.76 -20.39
C GLU A 343 20.88 -124.27 -19.08
N GLN A 344 21.77 -125.06 -18.48
CA GLN A 344 22.56 -124.68 -17.29
C GLN A 344 23.59 -123.59 -17.59
N GLU A 345 24.27 -123.64 -18.73
CA GLU A 345 25.19 -122.60 -19.19
C GLU A 345 24.44 -121.28 -19.45
N ASP A 346 23.31 -121.34 -20.16
CA ASP A 346 22.45 -120.19 -20.43
C ASP A 346 21.80 -119.63 -19.14
N SER A 347 21.48 -120.46 -18.14
CA SER A 347 20.96 -119.98 -16.85
C SER A 347 22.07 -119.30 -16.02
N ALA A 348 23.24 -119.91 -15.90
CA ALA A 348 24.40 -119.33 -15.21
C ALA A 348 24.86 -118.01 -15.88
N LEU A 349 24.79 -117.91 -17.21
CA LEU A 349 25.11 -116.68 -17.93
C LEU A 349 24.07 -115.57 -17.74
N ARG A 350 22.80 -115.91 -17.47
CA ARG A 350 21.74 -114.96 -17.10
C ARG A 350 21.91 -114.49 -15.64
N GLU A 351 22.12 -115.41 -14.71
CA GLU A 351 22.41 -115.11 -13.31
C GLU A 351 23.66 -114.24 -13.17
N GLY A 352 24.74 -114.59 -13.88
CA GLY A 352 25.96 -113.80 -13.97
C GLY A 352 25.84 -112.45 -14.71
N LYS A 353 24.69 -112.13 -15.34
CA LYS A 353 24.36 -110.76 -15.77
C LYS A 353 23.62 -110.01 -14.66
N LEU A 354 22.56 -110.62 -14.12
CA LEU A 354 21.76 -110.05 -13.02
C LEU A 354 22.63 -109.69 -11.80
N LEU A 355 23.59 -110.53 -11.42
CA LEU A 355 24.54 -110.23 -10.34
C LEU A 355 25.42 -109.01 -10.62
N ARG A 356 25.83 -108.77 -11.87
CA ARG A 356 26.59 -107.57 -12.26
C ARG A 356 25.71 -106.32 -12.27
N GLU A 357 24.46 -106.43 -12.71
CA GLU A 357 23.47 -105.35 -12.67
C GLU A 357 23.13 -104.97 -11.22
N ILE A 358 22.92 -105.95 -10.34
CA ILE A 358 22.71 -105.77 -8.89
C ILE A 358 23.92 -105.08 -8.25
N ASN A 359 25.15 -105.48 -8.58
CA ASN A 359 26.36 -104.85 -8.05
C ASN A 359 26.54 -103.41 -8.56
N SER A 360 26.29 -103.14 -9.84
CA SER A 360 26.33 -101.76 -10.37
C SER A 360 25.27 -100.88 -9.71
N MET A 361 24.07 -101.41 -9.49
CA MET A 361 23.00 -100.69 -8.77
C MET A 361 23.33 -100.49 -7.28
N SER A 362 24.04 -101.41 -6.63
CA SER A 362 24.46 -101.23 -5.23
C SER A 362 25.54 -100.15 -5.09
N GLU A 363 26.52 -100.10 -6.00
CA GLU A 363 27.51 -99.02 -6.11
C GLU A 363 26.84 -97.66 -6.33
N ILE A 364 25.89 -97.56 -7.26
CA ILE A 364 25.13 -96.33 -7.52
C ILE A 364 24.35 -95.89 -6.26
N ASN A 365 23.71 -96.82 -5.56
CA ASN A 365 23.00 -96.53 -4.31
C ASN A 365 23.93 -96.03 -3.19
N VAL A 366 25.15 -96.57 -3.08
CA VAL A 366 26.17 -96.06 -2.14
C VAL A 366 26.62 -94.64 -2.54
N GLN A 367 26.86 -94.38 -3.83
CA GLN A 367 27.18 -93.02 -4.30
C GLN A 367 26.04 -92.02 -4.04
N LEU A 368 24.78 -92.43 -4.15
CA LEU A 368 23.62 -91.59 -3.87
C LEU A 368 23.48 -91.30 -2.37
N LYS A 369 23.66 -92.30 -1.48
CA LYS A 369 23.72 -92.08 -0.02
C LYS A 369 24.83 -91.09 0.36
N ASN A 370 26.05 -91.31 -0.14
CA ASN A 370 27.20 -90.44 0.13
C ASN A 370 27.02 -89.00 -0.40
N LYS A 371 26.17 -88.80 -1.42
CA LYS A 371 25.76 -87.46 -1.88
C LYS A 371 24.68 -86.85 -0.98
N LEU A 372 23.72 -87.66 -0.54
CA LEU A 372 22.61 -87.23 0.32
C LEU A 372 23.13 -86.78 1.70
N GLU A 373 24.01 -87.55 2.34
CA GLU A 373 24.68 -87.17 3.60
C GLU A 373 25.50 -85.87 3.48
N LYS A 374 26.15 -85.64 2.33
CA LYS A 374 26.86 -84.40 2.02
C LYS A 374 25.95 -83.20 1.77
N MET A 375 24.69 -83.43 1.37
CA MET A 375 23.68 -82.39 1.27
C MET A 375 23.03 -82.11 2.63
N GLU A 376 22.73 -83.13 3.43
CA GLU A 376 22.20 -82.95 4.79
C GLU A 376 23.16 -82.20 5.72
N SER A 377 24.46 -82.53 5.68
CA SER A 377 25.48 -81.82 6.46
C SER A 377 25.63 -80.35 6.03
N ARG A 378 25.50 -80.05 4.72
CA ARG A 378 25.43 -78.67 4.21
C ARG A 378 24.17 -77.95 4.68
N CYS A 379 23.01 -78.59 4.60
CA CYS A 379 21.75 -78.01 5.06
C CYS A 379 21.78 -77.68 6.56
N LYS A 380 22.39 -78.55 7.40
CA LYS A 380 22.60 -78.27 8.83
C LYS A 380 23.50 -77.06 9.04
N SER A 381 24.70 -77.05 8.44
CA SER A 381 25.62 -75.91 8.52
C SER A 381 25.00 -74.58 8.03
N GLN A 382 24.12 -74.62 7.03
CA GLN A 382 23.36 -73.44 6.59
C GLN A 382 22.23 -73.05 7.55
N GLN A 383 21.57 -74.00 8.21
CA GLN A 383 20.60 -73.72 9.27
C GLN A 383 21.27 -73.07 10.48
N ASP A 384 22.46 -73.54 10.87
CA ASP A 384 23.26 -72.98 11.95
C ASP A 384 23.67 -71.52 11.64
N GLN A 385 24.22 -71.27 10.44
CA GLN A 385 24.54 -69.91 9.97
C GLN A 385 23.30 -68.98 9.91
N ILE A 386 22.15 -69.51 9.49
CA ILE A 386 20.87 -68.75 9.49
C ILE A 386 20.40 -68.46 10.92
N PHE A 387 20.71 -69.31 11.90
CA PHE A 387 20.41 -69.07 13.31
C PHE A 387 21.32 -67.98 13.90
N GLU A 388 22.64 -68.06 13.66
CA GLU A 388 23.61 -67.04 14.07
C GLU A 388 23.26 -65.66 13.50
N LEU A 389 23.05 -65.56 12.18
CA LEU A 389 22.67 -64.31 11.51
C LEU A 389 21.33 -63.73 12.01
N LYS A 390 20.38 -64.59 12.40
CA LYS A 390 19.13 -64.14 13.04
C LYS A 390 19.40 -63.57 14.44
N GLN A 391 20.27 -64.19 15.22
CA GLN A 391 20.63 -63.70 16.55
C GLN A 391 21.35 -62.35 16.47
N GLU A 392 22.34 -62.21 15.56
CA GLU A 392 22.99 -60.94 15.26
C GLU A 392 21.98 -59.87 14.82
N LEU A 393 21.08 -60.18 13.90
CA LEU A 393 20.03 -59.26 13.45
C LEU A 393 19.12 -58.81 14.61
N THR A 394 18.72 -59.72 15.52
CA THR A 394 17.93 -59.34 16.69
C THR A 394 18.70 -58.45 17.66
N ASN A 395 19.99 -58.70 17.88
CA ASN A 395 20.84 -57.89 18.74
C ASN A 395 21.03 -56.48 18.14
N SER A 396 21.37 -56.38 16.85
CA SER A 396 21.50 -55.10 16.14
C SER A 396 20.18 -54.32 16.11
N THR A 397 19.05 -55.02 15.93
CA THR A 397 17.72 -54.38 15.97
C THR A 397 17.39 -53.83 17.37
N ALA A 398 17.77 -54.55 18.44
CA ALA A 398 17.60 -54.08 19.81
C ALA A 398 18.49 -52.86 20.11
N GLU A 399 19.75 -52.88 19.65
CA GLU A 399 20.67 -51.74 19.84
C GLU A 399 20.20 -50.49 19.06
N LEU A 400 19.75 -50.66 17.81
CA LEU A 400 19.20 -49.55 17.03
C LEU A 400 17.95 -48.94 17.67
N LYS A 401 17.06 -49.77 18.25
CA LYS A 401 15.90 -49.29 19.03
C LYS A 401 16.32 -48.51 20.29
N LEU A 402 17.35 -48.97 21.00
CA LEU A 402 17.89 -48.26 22.17
C LEU A 402 18.52 -46.91 21.77
N ARG A 403 19.30 -46.88 20.68
CA ARG A 403 19.88 -45.64 20.12
C ARG A 403 18.82 -44.67 19.65
N LEU A 404 17.71 -45.16 19.06
CA LEU A 404 16.57 -44.34 18.66
C LEU A 404 15.90 -43.68 19.87
N ALA A 405 15.54 -44.46 20.90
CA ALA A 405 14.92 -43.93 22.12
C ALA A 405 15.81 -42.87 22.82
N GLN A 406 17.13 -43.09 22.86
CA GLN A 406 18.09 -42.11 23.39
C GLN A 406 18.19 -40.84 22.54
N ALA A 407 17.99 -40.93 21.22
CA ALA A 407 17.95 -39.76 20.32
C ALA A 407 16.64 -38.98 20.48
N GLU A 408 15.50 -39.68 20.61
CA GLU A 408 14.18 -39.09 20.87
C GLU A 408 14.14 -38.36 22.22
N GLU A 409 14.69 -38.95 23.29
CA GLU A 409 14.80 -38.31 24.60
C GLU A 409 15.66 -37.03 24.55
N ARG A 410 16.81 -37.07 23.87
CA ARG A 410 17.66 -35.88 23.66
C ARG A 410 16.94 -34.79 22.87
N LEU A 411 16.25 -35.16 21.80
CA LEU A 411 15.47 -34.23 20.98
C LEU A 411 14.35 -33.59 21.81
N GLU A 412 13.66 -34.35 22.65
CA GLU A 412 12.58 -33.86 23.50
C GLU A 412 13.09 -32.96 24.65
N MET A 413 14.27 -33.24 25.20
CA MET A 413 14.95 -32.35 26.14
C MET A 413 15.38 -31.03 25.48
N GLU A 414 15.89 -31.07 24.26
CA GLU A 414 16.32 -29.86 23.54
C GLU A 414 15.15 -29.02 23.02
N LYS A 415 14.02 -29.65 22.63
CA LYS A 415 12.75 -28.95 22.41
C LYS A 415 12.27 -28.21 23.66
N LYS A 416 12.31 -28.86 24.83
CA LYS A 416 11.90 -28.25 26.12
C LYS A 416 12.77 -27.04 26.46
N ARG A 417 14.10 -27.15 26.31
CA ARG A 417 15.04 -26.03 26.45
C ARG A 417 14.75 -24.89 25.47
N SER A 418 14.56 -25.22 24.19
CA SER A 418 14.25 -24.25 23.14
C SER A 418 12.93 -23.51 23.40
N LYS A 419 11.90 -24.24 23.83
CA LYS A 419 10.61 -23.67 24.23
C LYS A 419 10.77 -22.74 25.44
N GLN A 420 11.44 -23.19 26.50
CA GLN A 420 11.65 -22.39 27.70
C GLN A 420 12.44 -21.10 27.39
N SER A 421 13.51 -21.18 26.60
CA SER A 421 14.28 -19.99 26.18
C SER A 421 13.45 -19.02 25.33
N LEU A 422 12.45 -19.50 24.60
CA LEU A 422 11.54 -18.66 23.81
C LEU A 422 10.44 -18.04 24.68
N GLU A 423 9.96 -18.76 25.70
CA GLU A 423 9.08 -18.23 26.75
C GLU A 423 9.81 -17.15 27.57
N ASP A 424 11.06 -17.38 27.98
CA ASP A 424 11.89 -16.39 28.69
C ASP A 424 12.18 -15.14 27.84
N MET A 425 12.47 -15.30 26.54
CA MET A 425 12.62 -14.16 25.62
C MET A 425 11.32 -13.37 25.46
N ASN A 426 10.16 -14.04 25.37
CA ASN A 426 8.86 -13.37 25.29
C ASN A 426 8.52 -12.65 26.61
N ASN A 427 8.84 -13.26 27.76
CA ASN A 427 8.69 -12.65 29.08
C ASN A 427 9.60 -11.41 29.26
N LEU A 428 10.78 -11.38 28.64
CA LEU A 428 11.64 -10.20 28.62
C LEU A 428 11.05 -9.10 27.73
N ARG A 429 10.65 -9.43 26.49
CA ARG A 429 10.00 -8.49 25.56
C ARG A 429 8.73 -7.87 26.13
N GLN A 430 7.92 -8.65 26.85
CA GLN A 430 6.72 -8.11 27.50
C GLN A 430 7.11 -7.06 28.55
N LYS A 431 8.12 -7.32 29.39
CA LYS A 431 8.62 -6.35 30.38
C LYS A 431 9.20 -5.09 29.75
N GLU A 432 9.83 -5.20 28.58
CA GLU A 432 10.31 -4.06 27.79
C GLU A 432 9.13 -3.21 27.27
N VAL A 433 8.12 -3.85 26.67
CA VAL A 433 6.88 -3.18 26.24
C VAL A 433 6.15 -2.52 27.41
N ASP A 434 5.98 -3.24 28.53
CA ASP A 434 5.37 -2.72 29.76
C ASP A 434 6.17 -1.55 30.37
N HIS A 435 7.47 -1.47 30.11
CA HIS A 435 8.30 -0.34 30.54
C HIS A 435 8.16 0.87 29.63
N VAL A 436 8.18 0.66 28.31
CA VAL A 436 7.96 1.73 27.32
C VAL A 436 6.56 2.32 27.48
N ASN A 437 5.53 1.49 27.66
CA ASN A 437 4.16 1.95 27.88
C ASN A 437 4.03 2.83 29.14
N ARG A 438 4.63 2.43 30.26
CA ARG A 438 4.64 3.26 31.49
C ARG A 438 5.34 4.60 31.29
N HIS A 439 6.50 4.60 30.60
CA HIS A 439 7.20 5.86 30.29
C HIS A 439 6.39 6.75 29.34
N LEU A 440 5.64 6.16 28.39
CA LEU A 440 4.71 6.91 27.54
C LEU A 440 3.58 7.52 28.37
N GLU A 441 2.88 6.74 29.21
CA GLU A 441 1.84 7.25 30.12
C GLU A 441 2.34 8.37 31.03
N GLU A 442 3.53 8.24 31.62
CA GLU A 442 4.16 9.27 32.45
C GLU A 442 4.45 10.54 31.65
N SER A 443 4.93 10.41 30.41
CA SER A 443 5.18 11.54 29.52
C SER A 443 3.89 12.22 29.03
N GLU A 444 2.83 11.46 28.74
CA GLU A 444 1.52 11.99 28.36
C GLU A 444 0.88 12.75 29.50
N ARG A 445 0.91 12.20 30.74
CA ARG A 445 0.45 12.90 31.94
C ARG A 445 1.22 14.21 32.14
N ALA A 446 2.55 14.19 32.02
CA ALA A 446 3.38 15.39 32.16
C ALA A 446 3.09 16.45 31.08
N LEU A 447 2.73 16.04 29.86
CA LEU A 447 2.29 16.94 28.79
C LEU A 447 0.89 17.51 29.05
N GLN A 448 -0.07 16.70 29.50
CA GLN A 448 -1.42 17.13 29.89
C GLN A 448 -1.35 18.16 31.02
N ASP A 449 -0.56 17.88 32.06
CA ASP A 449 -0.28 18.79 33.18
C ASP A 449 0.29 20.14 32.71
N ARG A 450 1.12 20.12 31.67
CA ARG A 450 1.72 21.32 31.08
C ARG A 450 0.73 22.09 30.20
N ILE A 451 -0.16 21.40 29.48
CA ILE A 451 -1.25 22.01 28.71
C ILE A 451 -2.19 22.75 29.68
N LEU A 452 -2.66 22.09 30.74
CA LEU A 452 -3.55 22.71 31.74
C LEU A 452 -2.93 23.95 32.41
N LYS A 453 -1.62 23.93 32.68
CA LYS A 453 -0.88 25.11 33.21
C LYS A 453 -0.81 26.25 32.20
N LEU A 454 -0.59 25.96 30.91
CA LEU A 454 -0.58 26.96 29.84
C LEU A 454 -1.98 27.52 29.55
N GLU A 455 -3.03 26.70 29.64
CA GLU A 455 -4.43 27.16 29.51
C GLU A 455 -4.84 28.06 30.67
N GLY A 456 -4.46 27.73 31.91
CA GLY A 456 -4.65 28.60 33.06
C GLY A 456 -3.94 29.95 32.92
N GLN A 457 -2.70 29.95 32.42
CA GLN A 457 -1.96 31.18 32.10
C GLN A 457 -2.64 31.98 30.96
N ARG A 458 -3.17 31.30 29.93
CA ARG A 458 -3.90 31.95 28.84
C ARG A 458 -5.14 32.68 29.34
N ILE A 459 -5.93 32.03 30.21
CA ILE A 459 -7.14 32.60 30.83
C ILE A 459 -6.77 33.82 31.71
N GLN A 460 -5.72 33.71 32.53
CA GLN A 460 -5.24 34.84 33.36
C GLN A 460 -4.85 36.06 32.49
N LEU A 461 -4.13 35.85 31.39
CA LEU A 461 -3.76 36.91 30.44
C LEU A 461 -4.98 37.45 29.68
N GLU A 462 -5.97 36.63 29.36
CA GLU A 462 -7.25 37.04 28.77
C GLU A 462 -8.05 37.94 29.75
N GLU A 463 -8.07 37.62 31.04
CA GLU A 463 -8.67 38.44 32.11
C GLU A 463 -7.91 39.74 32.37
N GLU A 464 -6.57 39.72 32.39
CA GLU A 464 -5.73 40.91 32.55
C GLU A 464 -5.88 41.86 31.36
N LEU A 465 -5.85 41.34 30.13
CA LEU A 465 -6.11 42.11 28.91
C LEU A 465 -7.52 42.71 28.91
N SER A 466 -8.52 41.99 29.43
CA SER A 466 -9.90 42.47 29.54
C SER A 466 -10.03 43.58 30.59
N ARG A 467 -9.36 43.44 31.75
CA ARG A 467 -9.27 44.49 32.78
C ARG A 467 -8.53 45.73 32.28
N ALA A 468 -7.41 45.57 31.58
CA ALA A 468 -6.68 46.68 30.97
C ALA A 468 -7.52 47.42 29.91
N LYS A 469 -8.21 46.69 29.02
CA LYS A 469 -9.16 47.30 28.06
C LYS A 469 -10.25 48.10 28.75
N ALA A 470 -10.84 47.57 29.83
CA ALA A 470 -11.85 48.29 30.61
C ALA A 470 -11.29 49.57 31.24
N ALA A 471 -10.10 49.50 31.84
CA ALA A 471 -9.40 50.65 32.43
C ALA A 471 -9.14 51.75 31.39
N CYS A 472 -8.57 51.41 30.23
CA CYS A 472 -8.34 52.37 29.15
C CYS A 472 -9.63 53.01 28.62
N VAL A 473 -10.77 52.29 28.61
CA VAL A 473 -12.07 52.86 28.25
C VAL A 473 -12.56 53.85 29.32
N THR A 474 -12.38 53.56 30.60
CA THR A 474 -12.75 54.49 31.69
C THR A 474 -11.84 55.73 31.75
N GLU A 475 -10.53 55.58 31.56
CA GLU A 475 -9.58 56.69 31.48
C GLU A 475 -9.88 57.59 30.27
N ARG A 476 -10.19 56.99 29.12
CA ARG A 476 -10.64 57.73 27.94
C ARG A 476 -11.95 58.49 28.20
N ALA A 477 -12.94 57.87 28.85
CA ALA A 477 -14.20 58.53 29.18
C ALA A 477 -13.99 59.73 30.12
N GLN A 478 -13.13 59.58 31.14
CA GLN A 478 -12.73 60.69 32.03
C GLN A 478 -12.00 61.80 31.27
N ALA A 479 -11.08 61.46 30.36
CA ALA A 479 -10.38 62.45 29.54
C ALA A 479 -11.32 63.19 28.56
N GLU A 480 -12.33 62.50 28.01
CA GLU A 480 -13.40 63.13 27.20
C GLU A 480 -14.31 64.03 28.05
N GLU A 481 -14.61 63.65 29.30
CA GLU A 481 -15.38 64.48 30.24
C GLU A 481 -14.62 65.74 30.66
N GLU A 482 -13.34 65.63 31.04
CA GLU A 482 -12.48 66.77 31.38
C GLU A 482 -12.24 67.69 30.17
N GLN A 483 -12.04 67.12 28.96
CA GLN A 483 -12.03 67.93 27.74
C GLN A 483 -13.37 68.65 27.53
N GLY A 484 -14.49 68.04 27.88
CA GLY A 484 -15.81 68.67 27.91
C GLY A 484 -15.86 69.87 28.87
N LYS A 485 -15.44 69.68 30.13
CA LYS A 485 -15.39 70.73 31.16
C LYS A 485 -14.51 71.90 30.72
N VAL A 486 -13.29 71.64 30.26
CA VAL A 486 -12.36 72.67 29.77
C VAL A 486 -12.94 73.42 28.57
N ARG A 487 -13.60 72.73 27.61
CA ARG A 487 -14.29 73.40 26.49
C ARG A 487 -15.44 74.29 26.93
N VAL A 488 -16.17 73.92 27.98
CA VAL A 488 -17.25 74.76 28.55
C VAL A 488 -16.66 75.96 29.30
N GLN A 489 -15.61 75.76 30.09
CA GLN A 489 -14.91 76.85 30.79
C GLN A 489 -14.32 77.87 29.81
N VAL A 490 -13.57 77.43 28.79
CA VAL A 490 -12.98 78.33 27.78
C VAL A 490 -14.07 79.12 27.05
N ARG A 491 -15.21 78.50 26.71
CA ARG A 491 -16.35 79.21 26.12
C ARG A 491 -16.95 80.26 27.06
N LEU A 492 -17.01 79.98 28.36
CA LEU A 492 -17.51 80.93 29.35
C LEU A 492 -16.54 82.11 29.55
N GLU A 493 -15.23 81.84 29.60
CA GLU A 493 -14.18 82.86 29.64
C GLU A 493 -14.17 83.72 28.36
N GLU A 494 -14.34 83.11 27.18
CA GLU A 494 -14.53 83.81 25.92
C GLU A 494 -15.78 84.70 25.93
N GLN A 495 -16.92 84.19 26.42
CA GLN A 495 -18.15 84.97 26.55
C GLN A 495 -18.00 86.16 27.51
N GLN A 496 -17.37 85.96 28.67
CA GLN A 496 -17.06 87.04 29.63
C GLN A 496 -16.07 88.06 29.06
N ARG A 497 -15.09 87.60 28.26
CA ARG A 497 -14.14 88.48 27.57
C ARG A 497 -14.83 89.28 26.46
N VAL A 498 -15.78 88.68 25.75
CA VAL A 498 -16.61 89.37 24.74
C VAL A 498 -17.52 90.40 25.41
N SER A 499 -18.27 90.05 26.45
CA SER A 499 -19.15 91.02 27.14
C SER A 499 -18.36 92.16 27.77
N GLY A 500 -17.22 91.88 28.42
CA GLY A 500 -16.31 92.91 28.95
C GLY A 500 -15.64 93.78 27.87
N LEU A 501 -15.52 93.28 26.63
CA LEU A 501 -15.11 94.09 25.48
C LEU A 501 -16.29 94.92 24.94
N GLU A 502 -17.50 94.37 24.88
CA GLU A 502 -18.72 95.10 24.48
C GLU A 502 -19.07 96.23 25.45
N GLU A 503 -18.89 96.05 26.76
CA GLU A 503 -19.06 97.10 27.77
C GLU A 503 -18.02 98.22 27.60
N LYS A 504 -16.75 97.88 27.38
CA LYS A 504 -15.70 98.86 27.05
C LYS A 504 -16.02 99.61 25.75
N LEU A 505 -16.52 98.91 24.73
CA LEU A 505 -16.91 99.50 23.45
C LEU A 505 -18.16 100.39 23.61
N ARG A 506 -19.09 100.05 24.52
CA ARG A 506 -20.24 100.88 24.92
C ARG A 506 -19.80 102.15 25.64
N GLY A 507 -18.89 102.05 26.61
CA GLY A 507 -18.31 103.20 27.31
C GLY A 507 -17.52 104.12 26.38
N LEU A 508 -16.72 103.57 25.46
CA LEU A 508 -16.03 104.33 24.41
C LEU A 508 -17.00 105.00 23.44
N ARG A 509 -18.15 104.38 23.11
CA ARG A 509 -19.22 105.03 22.34
C ARG A 509 -19.83 106.19 23.13
N GLN A 510 -20.17 106.01 24.41
CA GLN A 510 -20.70 107.08 25.26
C GLN A 510 -19.72 108.26 25.36
N SER A 511 -18.44 108.01 25.68
CA SER A 511 -17.42 109.06 25.76
C SER A 511 -17.17 109.77 24.41
N ARG A 512 -17.24 109.03 23.28
CA ARG A 512 -17.25 109.62 21.93
C ARG A 512 -18.48 110.51 21.72
N ASP A 513 -19.67 110.06 22.11
CA ASP A 513 -20.93 110.76 21.88
C ASP A 513 -21.06 112.00 22.79
N GLU A 514 -20.53 111.94 24.01
CA GLU A 514 -20.30 113.08 24.90
C GLU A 514 -19.31 114.08 24.28
N SER A 515 -18.17 113.60 23.77
CA SER A 515 -17.18 114.44 23.07
C SER A 515 -17.74 115.09 21.80
N GLN A 516 -18.59 114.36 21.07
CA GLN A 516 -19.29 114.85 19.88
C GLN A 516 -20.39 115.86 20.26
N SER A 517 -21.08 115.66 21.38
CA SER A 517 -22.02 116.61 21.97
C SER A 517 -21.31 117.90 22.38
N HIS A 518 -20.19 117.82 23.11
CA HIS A 518 -19.33 118.97 23.40
C HIS A 518 -18.82 119.67 22.14
N CYS A 519 -18.43 118.92 21.10
CA CYS A 519 -18.04 119.50 19.81
C CYS A 519 -19.21 120.23 19.11
N SER A 520 -20.45 119.71 19.20
CA SER A 520 -21.63 120.41 18.68
C SER A 520 -22.00 121.66 19.49
N GLN A 521 -21.90 121.63 20.83
CA GLN A 521 -22.08 122.79 21.69
C GLN A 521 -21.02 123.87 21.44
N GLN A 522 -19.76 123.47 21.23
CA GLN A 522 -18.68 124.38 20.82
C GLN A 522 -18.95 124.96 19.43
N LYS A 523 -19.43 124.18 18.45
CA LYS A 523 -19.83 124.70 17.14
C LYS A 523 -21.02 125.66 17.22
N GLN A 524 -22.01 125.38 18.07
CA GLN A 524 -23.14 126.27 18.31
C GLN A 524 -22.70 127.58 18.95
N THR A 525 -21.90 127.54 20.01
CA THR A 525 -21.38 128.75 20.66
C THR A 525 -20.43 129.55 19.77
N ILE A 526 -19.65 128.89 18.90
CA ILE A 526 -18.89 129.56 17.82
C ILE A 526 -19.84 130.24 16.84
N ALA A 527 -20.93 129.60 16.42
CA ALA A 527 -21.93 130.20 15.53
C ALA A 527 -22.66 131.39 16.19
N GLU A 528 -22.98 131.31 17.48
CA GLU A 528 -23.55 132.41 18.26
C GLU A 528 -22.57 133.59 18.41
N LEU A 529 -21.28 133.32 18.61
CA LEU A 529 -20.23 134.33 18.63
C LEU A 529 -19.99 134.95 17.24
N GLN A 530 -20.07 134.16 16.18
CA GLN A 530 -20.01 134.65 14.79
C GLN A 530 -21.24 135.51 14.45
N ALA A 531 -22.43 135.13 14.91
CA ALA A 531 -23.64 135.93 14.76
C ALA A 531 -23.53 137.27 15.52
N ARG A 532 -23.05 137.26 16.77
CA ARG A 532 -22.77 138.48 17.54
C ARG A 532 -21.70 139.35 16.87
N SER A 533 -20.64 138.76 16.33
CA SER A 533 -19.59 139.47 15.60
C SER A 533 -20.13 140.10 14.31
N GLY A 534 -20.98 139.40 13.55
CA GLY A 534 -21.68 139.94 12.39
C GLY A 534 -22.65 141.08 12.75
N GLN A 535 -23.36 140.94 13.87
CA GLN A 535 -24.28 141.98 14.37
C GLN A 535 -23.52 143.23 14.85
N GLN A 536 -22.39 143.06 15.54
CA GLN A 536 -21.46 144.15 15.86
C GLN A 536 -20.83 144.77 14.60
N SER A 537 -20.53 143.97 13.57
CA SER A 537 -20.08 144.51 12.27
C SER A 537 -21.14 145.42 11.65
N ILE A 538 -22.40 144.98 11.62
CA ILE A 538 -23.54 145.77 11.13
C ILE A 538 -23.73 147.05 11.95
N GLU A 539 -23.56 147.01 13.28
CA GLU A 539 -23.54 148.22 14.11
C GLU A 539 -22.36 149.14 13.76
N THR A 540 -21.15 148.62 13.57
CA THR A 540 -20.00 149.45 13.15
C THR A 540 -20.17 150.04 11.76
N ASP A 541 -20.80 149.33 10.81
CA ASP A 541 -21.04 149.84 9.46
C ASP A 541 -22.22 150.82 9.42
N GLY A 542 -23.21 150.66 10.31
CA GLY A 542 -24.22 151.69 10.58
C GLY A 542 -23.60 152.96 11.17
N LEU A 543 -22.67 152.83 12.10
CA LEU A 543 -21.91 153.95 12.65
C LEU A 543 -20.97 154.58 11.60
N ARG A 544 -20.34 153.80 10.72
CA ARG A 544 -19.57 154.34 9.57
C ARG A 544 -20.45 155.17 8.66
N ARG A 545 -21.61 154.64 8.22
CA ARG A 545 -22.56 155.39 7.39
C ARG A 545 -23.04 156.66 8.08
N ARG A 546 -23.28 156.62 9.39
CA ARG A 546 -23.66 157.82 10.14
C ARG A 546 -22.53 158.85 10.24
N ILE A 547 -21.26 158.41 10.27
CA ILE A 547 -20.09 159.28 10.17
C ILE A 547 -19.95 159.86 8.76
N GLU A 548 -20.19 159.06 7.71
CA GLU A 548 -20.18 159.49 6.31
C GLU A 548 -21.29 160.52 6.03
N GLU A 549 -22.52 160.30 6.52
CA GLU A 549 -23.64 161.26 6.49
C GLU A 549 -23.24 162.59 7.17
N LEU A 550 -22.68 162.53 8.38
CA LEU A 550 -22.26 163.72 9.12
C LEU A 550 -21.07 164.44 8.47
N GLN A 551 -20.17 163.71 7.81
CA GLN A 551 -19.10 164.30 6.99
C GLN A 551 -19.65 164.93 5.70
N GLN A 552 -20.73 164.39 5.13
CA GLN A 552 -21.41 164.97 3.98
C GLN A 552 -22.17 166.25 4.37
N GLU A 553 -22.87 166.28 5.51
CA GLU A 553 -23.46 167.50 6.08
C GLU A 553 -22.41 168.57 6.41
N LEU A 554 -21.27 168.18 6.97
CA LEU A 554 -20.17 169.09 7.29
C LEU A 554 -19.56 169.69 6.01
N SER A 555 -19.21 168.84 5.04
CA SER A 555 -18.63 169.27 3.76
C SER A 555 -19.60 170.11 2.91
N GLY A 556 -20.92 169.92 3.04
CA GLY A 556 -21.92 170.80 2.44
C GLY A 556 -21.86 172.22 3.02
N LYS A 557 -21.76 172.37 4.35
CA LYS A 557 -21.61 173.68 5.00
C LYS A 557 -20.26 174.33 4.75
N ASP A 558 -19.19 173.54 4.68
CA ASP A 558 -17.88 174.04 4.26
C ASP A 558 -17.90 174.50 2.80
N GLN A 559 -18.65 173.83 1.91
CA GLN A 559 -18.84 174.28 0.52
C GLN A 559 -19.65 175.59 0.43
N GLU A 560 -20.70 175.79 1.23
CA GLU A 560 -21.39 177.09 1.32
C GLU A 560 -20.43 178.20 1.80
N LYS A 561 -19.64 177.94 2.84
CA LYS A 561 -18.67 178.92 3.36
C LYS A 561 -17.53 179.20 2.38
N VAL A 562 -17.05 178.19 1.66
CA VAL A 562 -16.08 178.36 0.56
C VAL A 562 -16.71 179.09 -0.63
N ALA A 563 -18.02 178.97 -0.89
CA ALA A 563 -18.70 179.75 -1.92
C ALA A 563 -18.79 181.25 -1.56
N GLU A 564 -19.13 181.60 -0.31
CA GLU A 564 -19.06 183.00 0.16
C GLU A 564 -17.62 183.56 0.09
N VAL A 565 -16.64 182.82 0.62
CA VAL A 565 -15.23 183.25 0.62
C VAL A 565 -14.67 183.35 -0.79
N SER A 566 -15.01 182.44 -1.71
CA SER A 566 -14.53 182.49 -3.09
C SER A 566 -15.17 183.63 -3.90
N ARG A 567 -16.42 184.02 -3.62
CA ARG A 567 -17.03 185.22 -4.21
C ARG A 567 -16.27 186.49 -3.81
N VAL A 568 -16.01 186.70 -2.53
CA VAL A 568 -15.19 187.83 -2.03
C VAL A 568 -13.75 187.76 -2.55
N ARG A 569 -13.20 186.54 -2.70
CA ARG A 569 -11.86 186.32 -3.26
C ARG A 569 -11.78 186.71 -4.74
N VAL A 570 -12.84 186.54 -5.55
CA VAL A 570 -12.85 186.97 -6.95
C VAL A 570 -12.77 188.51 -7.06
N GLU A 571 -13.55 189.22 -6.24
CA GLU A 571 -13.51 190.71 -6.17
C GLU A 571 -12.11 191.22 -5.76
N LEU A 572 -11.43 190.54 -4.82
CA LEU A 572 -10.03 190.79 -4.47
C LEU A 572 -9.04 190.38 -5.57
N GLN A 573 -9.35 189.37 -6.39
CA GLN A 573 -8.46 188.82 -7.41
C GLN A 573 -8.43 189.70 -8.68
N GLU A 574 -9.49 190.46 -8.97
CA GLU A 574 -9.43 191.56 -9.94
C GLU A 574 -8.47 192.67 -9.47
N GLN A 575 -8.52 193.06 -8.20
CA GLN A 575 -7.59 194.04 -7.63
C GLN A 575 -6.13 193.55 -7.63
N MET A 576 -5.88 192.28 -7.31
CA MET A 576 -4.54 191.69 -7.44
C MET A 576 -4.06 191.63 -8.90
N GLY A 577 -4.97 191.46 -9.88
CA GLY A 577 -4.63 191.52 -11.30
C GLY A 577 -3.96 192.83 -11.70
N HIS A 578 -4.41 193.96 -11.14
CA HIS A 578 -3.79 195.27 -11.35
C HIS A 578 -2.38 195.37 -10.75
N LEU A 579 -2.16 194.90 -9.52
CA LEU A 579 -0.84 194.95 -8.85
C LEU A 579 0.15 193.93 -9.41
N GLN A 580 -0.33 192.81 -9.97
CA GLN A 580 0.54 191.79 -10.55
C GLN A 580 1.19 192.25 -11.87
N ALA A 581 0.69 193.32 -12.49
CA ALA A 581 1.39 194.05 -13.55
C ALA A 581 2.68 194.72 -13.04
N GLU A 582 2.65 195.43 -11.90
CA GLU A 582 3.85 196.06 -11.31
C GLU A 582 4.94 195.03 -10.98
N ARG A 583 4.54 193.82 -10.54
CA ARG A 583 5.48 192.75 -10.20
C ARG A 583 6.36 192.30 -11.38
N THR A 584 5.91 192.51 -12.63
CA THR A 584 6.74 192.23 -13.81
C THR A 584 7.97 193.13 -13.91
N ALA A 585 7.91 194.36 -13.38
CA ALA A 585 9.04 195.28 -13.35
C ALA A 585 10.16 194.87 -12.37
N GLN A 586 9.85 194.08 -11.33
CA GLN A 586 10.84 193.63 -10.35
C GLN A 586 11.63 192.37 -10.76
N GLY A 587 11.40 191.82 -11.96
CA GLY A 587 12.15 190.66 -12.47
C GLY A 587 13.67 190.84 -12.45
N GLY A 588 14.16 192.06 -12.70
CA GLY A 588 15.59 192.40 -12.75
C GLY A 588 16.35 192.34 -11.42
N LEU A 589 15.68 192.16 -10.26
CA LEU A 589 16.37 192.03 -8.98
C LEU A 589 16.90 190.62 -8.68
N LYS A 590 16.44 189.59 -9.41
CA LYS A 590 16.84 188.20 -9.13
C LYS A 590 18.29 187.86 -9.49
N GLU A 591 18.92 188.60 -10.40
CA GLU A 591 20.29 188.30 -10.86
C GLU A 591 21.38 188.70 -9.85
N LYS A 592 21.10 189.65 -8.95
CA LYS A 592 22.13 190.19 -8.02
C LYS A 592 22.41 189.32 -6.78
N ILE A 593 21.42 188.58 -6.27
CA ILE A 593 21.58 187.83 -5.01
C ILE A 593 22.33 186.50 -5.23
N ALA A 594 22.20 185.88 -6.41
CA ALA A 594 22.90 184.67 -6.80
C ALA A 594 24.44 184.81 -6.88
N ALA A 595 24.99 186.00 -6.64
CA ALA A 595 26.42 186.22 -6.42
C ALA A 595 26.84 185.94 -4.97
N LEU A 596 26.08 186.43 -3.99
CA LEU A 596 26.42 186.44 -2.56
C LEU A 596 26.46 185.04 -1.92
N GLU A 597 25.65 184.11 -2.44
CA GLU A 597 25.59 182.72 -1.95
C GLU A 597 26.91 181.94 -2.15
N ARG A 598 27.84 182.43 -2.99
CA ARG A 598 29.16 181.80 -3.18
C ARG A 598 30.16 182.14 -2.09
N GLU A 599 30.10 183.34 -1.49
CA GLU A 599 31.10 183.81 -0.52
C GLU A 599 30.86 183.24 0.89
N MET A 600 29.61 183.26 1.37
CA MET A 600 29.27 182.74 2.71
C MET A 600 29.63 181.27 2.92
N LYS A 601 29.66 180.47 1.84
CA LYS A 601 29.92 179.03 1.92
C LYS A 601 31.38 178.68 2.28
N VAL A 602 32.31 179.62 2.12
CA VAL A 602 33.72 179.47 2.54
C VAL A 602 33.89 179.84 4.02
N LEU A 603 33.24 180.92 4.47
CA LEU A 603 33.24 181.36 5.88
C LEU A 603 32.64 180.31 6.83
N ALA A 604 31.69 179.51 6.35
CA ALA A 604 31.05 178.44 7.13
C ALA A 604 31.96 177.26 7.52
N SER A 605 33.17 177.18 6.96
CA SER A 605 34.15 176.13 7.29
C SER A 605 35.01 176.55 8.48
N ASN A 606 35.80 177.60 8.32
CA ASN A 606 36.88 177.96 9.24
C ASN A 606 36.38 178.42 10.63
N HIS A 607 35.13 178.87 10.75
CA HIS A 607 34.58 179.27 12.05
C HIS A 607 34.31 178.09 12.99
N ARG A 608 34.18 176.87 12.45
CA ARG A 608 33.69 175.69 13.19
C ARG A 608 34.76 174.97 14.01
N GLU A 609 36.02 175.02 13.57
CA GLU A 609 37.17 174.57 14.36
C GLU A 609 37.46 175.58 15.48
N ALA A 610 37.48 176.88 15.14
CA ALA A 610 37.76 177.97 16.08
C ALA A 610 36.79 178.05 17.28
N THR A 611 35.54 177.58 17.14
CA THR A 611 34.58 177.53 18.26
C THR A 611 34.93 176.46 19.30
N LEU A 612 35.43 175.29 18.88
CA LEU A 612 35.69 174.17 19.79
C LEU A 612 36.89 174.45 20.72
N ASP A 613 37.95 175.05 20.19
CA ASP A 613 39.09 175.50 21.01
C ASP A 613 38.68 176.60 22.01
N LYS A 614 37.75 177.49 21.60
CA LYS A 614 37.25 178.57 22.47
C LYS A 614 36.36 178.08 23.60
N GLU A 615 35.54 177.05 23.38
CA GLU A 615 34.75 176.43 24.46
C GLU A 615 35.64 175.77 25.53
N SER A 616 36.80 175.24 25.13
CA SER A 616 37.83 174.74 26.06
C SER A 616 38.49 175.87 26.87
N GLU A 617 38.90 176.97 26.24
CA GLU A 617 39.45 178.13 26.96
C GLU A 617 38.44 178.76 27.93
N ILE A 618 37.19 178.95 27.50
CA ILE A 618 36.11 179.57 28.28
C ILE A 618 35.85 178.80 29.59
N SER A 619 35.83 177.47 29.52
CA SER A 619 35.68 176.62 30.71
C SER A 619 36.79 176.86 31.74
N SER A 620 38.04 176.98 31.30
CA SER A 620 39.19 177.29 32.17
C SER A 620 39.19 178.72 32.74
N LEU A 621 38.53 179.66 32.04
CA LEU A 621 38.40 181.05 32.46
C LEU A 621 37.29 181.23 33.49
N PHE A 622 36.16 180.50 33.38
CA PHE A 622 35.11 180.53 34.40
C PHE A 622 35.61 180.05 35.77
N GLU A 623 36.49 179.04 35.81
CA GLU A 623 37.04 178.53 37.07
C GLU A 623 38.01 179.53 37.74
N LYS A 624 38.78 180.28 36.94
CA LYS A 624 39.61 181.41 37.41
C LYS A 624 38.77 182.64 37.80
N LEU A 625 37.70 182.92 37.07
CA LEU A 625 36.77 184.01 37.38
C LEU A 625 36.09 183.77 38.73
N ARG A 626 35.57 182.56 38.96
CA ARG A 626 34.93 182.15 40.21
C ARG A 626 35.83 182.32 41.44
N LEU A 627 37.14 182.07 41.29
CA LEU A 627 38.13 182.32 42.35
C LEU A 627 38.37 183.82 42.59
N ARG A 628 38.47 184.64 41.52
CA ARG A 628 38.62 186.11 41.65
C ARG A 628 37.35 186.80 42.14
N GLU A 629 36.17 186.33 41.77
CA GLU A 629 34.90 186.83 42.29
C GLU A 629 34.76 186.55 43.78
N ALA A 630 35.22 185.39 44.28
CA ALA A 630 35.28 185.12 45.72
C ALA A 630 36.24 186.06 46.48
N GLU A 631 37.35 186.48 45.87
CA GLU A 631 38.23 187.53 46.43
C GLU A 631 37.59 188.93 46.36
N ILE A 632 36.94 189.28 45.25
CA ILE A 632 36.23 190.56 45.09
C ILE A 632 35.05 190.67 46.04
N GLN A 633 34.34 189.57 46.32
CA GLN A 633 33.27 189.52 47.30
C GLN A 633 33.81 189.81 48.71
N ARG A 634 34.94 189.18 49.09
CA ARG A 634 35.66 189.52 50.34
C ARG A 634 36.11 190.97 50.38
N MET A 635 36.72 191.51 49.32
CA MET A 635 37.12 192.92 49.31
C MET A 635 35.93 193.87 49.38
N ARG A 636 34.76 193.49 48.83
CA ARG A 636 33.51 194.26 48.97
C ARG A 636 32.88 194.14 50.34
N GLU A 637 33.03 193.01 51.02
CA GLU A 637 32.65 192.85 52.43
C GLU A 637 33.57 193.68 53.34
N ASP A 638 34.88 193.75 53.05
CA ASP A 638 35.83 194.63 53.71
C ASP A 638 35.58 196.12 53.40
N GLU A 639 35.19 196.47 52.17
CA GLU A 639 34.78 197.83 51.81
C GLU A 639 33.42 198.22 52.40
N ALA A 640 32.48 197.29 52.53
CA ALA A 640 31.23 197.49 53.25
C ALA A 640 31.47 197.67 54.77
N GLN A 641 32.44 196.96 55.35
CA GLN A 641 32.90 197.19 56.71
C GLN A 641 33.61 198.55 56.85
N ARG A 642 34.41 198.99 55.87
CA ARG A 642 34.97 200.36 55.84
C ARG A 642 33.88 201.42 55.70
N ALA A 643 32.83 201.16 54.93
CA ALA A 643 31.67 202.03 54.82
C ALA A 643 30.87 202.08 56.14
N SER A 644 30.72 200.97 56.87
CA SER A 644 30.10 200.98 58.21
C SER A 644 31.00 201.61 59.28
N PHE A 645 32.32 201.61 59.11
CA PHE A 645 33.24 202.44 59.91
C PHE A 645 33.07 203.94 59.60
N LEU A 646 32.86 204.34 58.33
CA LEU A 646 32.52 205.73 57.98
C LEU A 646 31.13 206.14 58.51
N GLN A 647 30.16 205.23 58.48
CA GLN A 647 28.84 205.38 59.12
C GLN A 647 28.95 205.63 60.63
N ASN A 648 29.97 205.07 61.30
CA ASN A 648 30.30 205.31 62.71
C ASN A 648 31.21 206.53 62.95
N ALA A 649 31.85 207.10 61.92
CA ALA A 649 32.82 208.19 62.09
C ALA A 649 32.15 209.57 62.16
N ILE A 650 31.20 209.85 61.27
CA ILE A 650 30.57 211.18 61.14
C ILE A 650 29.41 211.36 62.15
N LEU A 651 28.83 210.26 62.63
CA LEU A 651 27.72 210.27 63.60
C LEU A 651 28.15 210.60 65.05
N THR A 652 29.43 210.92 65.28
CA THR A 652 30.07 210.84 66.60
C THR A 652 30.70 212.15 67.12
N TYR A 653 30.85 213.23 66.32
CA TYR A 653 31.49 214.45 66.87
C TYR A 653 31.14 215.81 66.23
N VAL A 654 30.37 216.61 66.97
CA VAL A 654 30.51 218.10 67.06
C VAL A 654 30.21 218.52 68.52
N GLN A 655 29.24 217.89 69.15
CA GLN A 655 29.02 217.87 70.60
C GLN A 655 29.71 216.58 71.11
N GLY A 656 30.50 216.55 72.19
CA GLY A 656 30.46 217.33 73.45
C GLY A 656 30.17 216.32 74.59
N SER A 657 30.74 216.36 75.80
CA SER A 657 31.51 217.39 76.51
C SER A 657 32.34 216.70 77.64
N PRO A 658 33.23 217.41 78.39
CA PRO A 658 34.33 216.74 79.11
C PRO A 658 34.04 216.30 80.55
N LEU A 659 34.74 215.25 80.99
CA LEU A 659 35.27 215.08 82.36
C LEU A 659 36.51 214.13 82.33
N HIS A 660 37.24 214.01 83.44
CA HIS A 660 38.66 213.58 83.49
C HIS A 660 38.93 212.07 83.76
N TYR A 661 40.23 211.72 83.80
CA TYR A 661 40.89 210.40 84.04
C TYR A 661 41.01 209.51 82.77
N SER A 662 42.18 209.09 82.26
CA SER A 662 43.60 209.11 82.70
C SER A 662 43.90 208.27 83.96
N PRO A 663 44.93 207.39 84.03
CA PRO A 663 46.16 207.35 83.22
C PRO A 663 46.11 206.37 82.02
N LYS A 664 47.10 206.34 81.11
CA LYS A 664 48.44 206.94 81.19
C LYS A 664 48.80 207.80 79.97
N LYS A 665 48.09 208.94 79.89
CA LYS A 665 48.32 210.10 79.01
C LYS A 665 48.08 209.81 77.53
#